data_AF-A0A7S4K370-F1
#
_entry.id   AF-A0A7S4K370-F1
#
_cell.length_a   1.000
_cell.length_b   1.000
_cell.length_c   1.000
_cell.angle_alpha   90.00
_cell.angle_beta   90.00
_cell.angle_gamma   90.00
#
_symmetry.space_group_name_H-M   'P 1'
#
loop_
_entity.id
_entity.type
_entity.pdbx_description
1 polymer ?
#
loop_
_entity_poly.entity_id
_entity_poly.type
_entity_poly.pdbx_seq_one_letter_code
_entity_poly.pdbx_strand_id
1 'polypeptide(L)'
;RGASFSNRGVEAESHEKTALSNNFTCEVSPFFGFYRYPVSIRDDNGRPVEQRRRQQEIFEQGYHDLTGEKEVDRGTYFAGSCIFSVRRLPNTDDIEYPKCVTKKIHSAQDRNYAGGTLTLVSPPDLMKAPETLSSKKVLPKGADEVAVELRCADCYCSFTTKEALFNHCLGQKPPHKPIFKEISESARPASNEEFLAFLNMVLKRALSERWTRWGRDFVDPESFNEPVGRNGQPLGVRVYMGYVAEFDLQRLQGEATQTSLVLIVDAKAKVEQTVTIHDVLTNINRSGRWNPKEREDALRVLQGNSVLTSYDKRNFSVYDIDFDETANSLKISDTGMNHTQYFEKKKGIKLRWPNDPLIQSRGRNDMKIHLPPELLHTTELSLDVKAKLPQIAGFPPADRSSSLSNFVRFLEPGKQKTKNLQGLLPGIGVHISSKNIPVNVIHMPVPLLQARGINIPSGSTAWAPNLSRASFNVNPKQSVELDLIVIYNDRGIGKAGAQKTTGRICQMVNNFKGPYRLNPNPSLTIPAGDRAQHWGTVQRQLEGRRMQNIFIIDLTKPPGGAQSDEAYPILKATFSRYGYLSQFVNFNTFDHARPPRDDRDEKKGGIILQGVARQILQKCGAFIWWVEIPREIPRPLVMVGIDVFHAPKSFDKRTKKFFPKMSVAAFVIMVDKGHDGNYLLYSEAMPRPAGKELMLGAELHGVLTRCFRELRISPASCIVWRDGVGDAQINSVVTDEIGHVRQALRGKQGYSPEGAVSLPPIEHAPKLEQGGTGRQEQQAPKTEPEQATLNTEPATLKREPQEAPKQVETSAPKAKRKRRRGKGNEAPSPASPPASSSSPPSSSPAPASSPTPVASSSSSSSSSSSS
;
A
#
# COMPACT_ATOMS: atom_id res chain seq x y z
N ARG A 1 -23.10 -24.69 -14.54
CA ARG A 1 -22.28 -24.34 -15.73
C ARG A 1 -20.88 -24.00 -15.23
N GLY A 2 -19.82 -24.55 -15.82
CA GLY A 2 -18.45 -24.36 -15.34
C GLY A 2 -17.74 -23.22 -16.05
N ALA A 3 -17.10 -22.33 -15.29
CA ALA A 3 -16.11 -21.40 -15.83
C ALA A 3 -14.72 -22.00 -15.60
N SER A 4 -14.20 -22.70 -16.62
CA SER A 4 -12.79 -23.06 -16.65
C SER A 4 -11.97 -21.79 -16.89
N PHE A 5 -11.26 -21.33 -15.85
CA PHE A 5 -10.13 -20.40 -16.05
C PHE A 5 -9.02 -21.15 -16.78
N SER A 6 -9.15 -21.24 -18.10
CA SER A 6 -8.04 -21.60 -18.97
C SER A 6 -7.06 -20.45 -18.96
N ASN A 7 -5.95 -20.62 -18.24
CA ASN A 7 -4.70 -19.93 -18.57
C ASN A 7 -4.25 -20.42 -19.95
N ARG A 8 -4.87 -19.88 -21.01
CA ARG A 8 -4.28 -19.90 -22.34
C ARG A 8 -2.99 -19.10 -22.22
N GLY A 9 -1.86 -19.71 -22.52
CA GLY A 9 -0.59 -19.02 -22.53
C GLY A 9 -0.65 -17.90 -23.56
N VAL A 10 -0.57 -16.65 -23.09
CA VAL A 10 -0.14 -15.54 -23.95
C VAL A 10 1.37 -15.63 -24.04
N GLU A 11 1.85 -16.61 -24.80
CA GLU A 11 3.21 -16.59 -25.37
C GLU A 11 3.21 -15.64 -26.57
N ALA A 12 2.89 -14.38 -26.28
CA ALA A 12 3.38 -13.26 -27.05
C ALA A 12 4.56 -12.70 -26.25
N GLU A 13 5.77 -12.78 -26.80
CA GLU A 13 6.84 -11.89 -26.38
C GLU A 13 6.47 -10.49 -26.86
N SER A 14 5.63 -9.80 -26.09
CA SER A 14 5.28 -8.41 -26.33
C SER A 14 6.55 -7.58 -26.17
N HIS A 15 7.23 -7.30 -27.28
CA HIS A 15 8.37 -6.36 -27.35
C HIS A 15 7.94 -4.89 -27.12
N GLU A 16 6.87 -4.66 -26.37
CA GLU A 16 6.51 -3.38 -25.79
C GLU A 16 7.55 -3.01 -24.73
N LYS A 17 8.62 -2.35 -25.19
CA LYS A 17 9.67 -1.79 -24.35
C LYS A 17 9.17 -0.65 -23.45
N THR A 18 7.90 -0.27 -23.57
CA THR A 18 7.26 0.89 -22.95
C THR A 18 5.94 0.50 -22.29
N ALA A 19 5.76 0.82 -21.01
CA ALA A 19 4.47 0.77 -20.32
C ALA A 19 3.94 2.18 -20.05
N LEU A 20 2.64 2.32 -19.79
CA LEU A 20 2.07 3.58 -19.30
C LEU A 20 2.22 3.66 -17.78
N SER A 21 2.72 4.79 -17.27
CA SER A 21 2.79 5.07 -15.83
C SER A 21 1.50 5.70 -15.29
N ASN A 22 1.35 5.71 -13.96
CA ASN A 22 0.27 6.43 -13.27
C ASN A 22 0.52 7.95 -13.16
N ASN A 23 1.47 8.49 -13.93
CA ASN A 23 1.95 9.87 -13.85
C ASN A 23 1.53 10.67 -15.09
N PHE A 24 1.08 11.90 -14.89
CA PHE A 24 0.64 12.82 -15.93
C PHE A 24 1.53 14.06 -15.92
N THR A 25 2.09 14.46 -17.08
CA THR A 25 2.88 15.70 -17.19
C THR A 25 2.03 16.92 -16.89
N CYS A 26 2.62 17.93 -16.26
CA CYS A 26 1.93 19.18 -15.93
C CYS A 26 2.78 20.37 -16.40
N GLU A 27 2.18 21.25 -17.20
CA GLU A 27 2.78 22.53 -17.58
C GLU A 27 2.44 23.61 -16.56
N VAL A 28 3.45 24.41 -16.21
CA VAL A 28 3.32 25.57 -15.32
C VAL A 28 3.52 26.84 -16.16
N SER A 29 2.59 27.79 -16.03
CA SER A 29 2.65 29.07 -16.73
C SER A 29 3.92 29.86 -16.36
N PRO A 30 4.59 30.55 -17.32
CA PRO A 30 5.67 31.50 -17.01
C PRO A 30 5.26 32.61 -16.02
N PHE A 31 3.96 32.92 -15.95
CA PHE A 31 3.37 33.92 -15.06
C PHE A 31 2.82 33.31 -13.75
N PHE A 32 3.20 32.07 -13.41
CA PHE A 32 2.81 31.42 -12.15
C PHE A 32 3.47 32.11 -10.95
N GLY A 33 2.66 32.54 -9.98
CA GLY A 33 3.13 33.07 -8.70
C GLY A 33 2.08 33.03 -7.60
N PHE A 34 2.52 32.94 -6.35
CA PHE A 34 1.68 32.84 -5.16
C PHE A 34 2.37 33.47 -3.95
N TYR A 35 1.58 33.95 -3.00
CA TYR A 35 2.05 34.63 -1.79
C TYR A 35 2.13 33.64 -0.62
N ARG A 36 3.19 33.75 0.20
CA ARG A 36 3.36 32.99 1.46
C ARG A 36 3.43 33.97 2.63
N TYR A 37 2.49 33.86 3.57
CA TYR A 37 2.44 34.62 4.83
C TYR A 37 2.87 33.70 5.98
N PRO A 38 4.06 33.87 6.58
CA PRO A 38 4.47 33.11 7.77
C PRO A 38 3.62 33.47 8.99
N VAL A 39 3.12 32.48 9.73
CA VAL A 39 2.22 32.71 10.87
C VAL A 39 2.65 31.98 12.13
N SER A 40 2.43 32.65 13.27
CA SER A 40 2.50 32.06 14.60
C SER A 40 1.10 32.03 15.19
N ILE A 41 0.71 30.89 15.77
CA ILE A 41 -0.58 30.72 16.45
C ILE A 41 -0.31 30.32 17.89
N ARG A 42 -0.82 31.12 18.82
CA ARG A 42 -0.62 30.95 20.27
C ARG A 42 -1.95 30.89 21.01
N ASP A 43 -1.97 30.24 22.18
CA ASP A 43 -3.13 30.23 23.07
C ASP A 43 -3.18 31.50 23.96
N ASP A 44 -4.23 31.64 24.77
CA ASP A 44 -4.39 32.74 25.75
C ASP A 44 -3.20 32.92 26.72
N ASN A 45 -2.37 31.88 26.91
CA ASN A 45 -1.18 31.86 27.75
C ASN A 45 0.11 32.15 26.95
N GLY A 46 -0.01 32.51 25.66
CA GLY A 46 1.12 32.77 24.76
C GLY A 46 1.86 31.51 24.29
N ARG A 47 1.38 30.30 24.59
CA ARG A 47 2.04 29.02 24.22
C ARG A 47 1.72 28.65 22.77
N PRO A 48 2.66 28.08 22.00
CA PRO A 48 2.37 27.63 20.63
C PRO A 48 1.22 26.63 20.57
N VAL A 49 0.26 26.85 19.66
CA VAL A 49 -0.80 25.88 19.39
C VAL A 49 -0.30 24.85 18.39
N GLU A 50 0.24 23.73 18.87
CA GLU A 50 0.72 22.63 18.02
C GLU A 50 -0.42 21.93 17.23
N GLN A 51 -1.65 22.04 17.72
CA GLN A 51 -2.75 21.19 17.26
C GLN A 51 -3.40 21.72 15.97
N ARG A 52 -2.96 21.22 14.81
CA ARG A 52 -3.33 21.69 13.44
C ARG A 52 -4.79 22.06 13.16
N ARG A 53 -5.79 21.42 13.77
CA ARG A 53 -7.20 21.86 13.59
C ARG A 53 -7.59 23.06 14.49
N ARG A 54 -7.08 23.18 15.72
CA ARG A 54 -7.25 24.42 16.52
C ARG A 54 -6.53 25.59 15.85
N GLN A 55 -5.36 25.33 15.24
CA GLN A 55 -4.70 26.29 14.36
C GLN A 55 -5.61 26.71 13.19
N GLN A 56 -6.22 25.75 12.48
CA GLN A 56 -7.13 26.03 11.36
C GLN A 56 -8.39 26.79 11.80
N GLU A 57 -8.98 26.45 12.96
CA GLU A 57 -10.16 27.14 13.50
C GLU A 57 -9.84 28.59 13.90
N ILE A 58 -8.66 28.83 14.51
CA ILE A 58 -8.16 30.19 14.78
C ILE A 58 -7.84 30.94 13.47
N PHE A 59 -7.34 30.26 12.44
CA PHE A 59 -7.14 30.85 11.11
C PHE A 59 -8.47 31.21 10.42
N GLU A 60 -9.47 30.33 10.44
CA GLU A 60 -10.78 30.57 9.81
C GLU A 60 -11.51 31.76 10.45
N GLN A 61 -11.35 31.95 11.76
CA GLN A 61 -11.81 33.15 12.48
C GLN A 61 -10.97 34.38 12.13
N GLY A 62 -9.64 34.29 12.30
CA GLY A 62 -8.74 35.41 12.05
C GLY A 62 -8.67 35.87 10.60
N TYR A 63 -9.03 35.03 9.63
CA TYR A 63 -9.09 35.40 8.22
C TYR A 63 -10.12 36.51 7.98
N HIS A 64 -11.28 36.46 8.63
CA HIS A 64 -12.28 37.53 8.59
C HIS A 64 -11.73 38.84 9.14
N ASP A 65 -11.02 38.80 10.27
CA ASP A 65 -10.43 39.99 10.90
C ASP A 65 -9.26 40.56 10.08
N LEU A 66 -8.69 39.74 9.19
CA LEU A 66 -7.63 40.11 8.25
C LEU A 66 -8.19 40.78 7.00
N THR A 67 -9.22 40.20 6.38
CA THR A 67 -9.68 40.56 5.02
C THR A 67 -11.07 41.22 4.96
N GLY A 68 -11.90 41.06 5.98
CA GLY A 68 -13.33 41.36 5.99
C GLY A 68 -14.22 40.23 5.42
N GLU A 69 -13.65 39.12 4.94
CA GLU A 69 -14.38 38.03 4.30
C GLU A 69 -14.80 36.96 5.35
N LYS A 70 -16.10 36.69 5.47
CA LYS A 70 -16.66 35.73 6.47
C LYS A 70 -16.37 34.25 6.20
N GLU A 71 -15.83 33.93 5.02
CA GLU A 71 -15.37 32.59 4.66
C GLU A 71 -13.98 32.69 4.05
N VAL A 72 -13.16 31.65 4.20
CA VAL A 72 -11.83 31.58 3.58
C VAL A 72 -11.98 31.53 2.06
N ASP A 73 -11.40 32.54 1.38
CA ASP A 73 -11.40 32.66 -0.07
C ASP A 73 -10.87 31.39 -0.77
N ARG A 74 -11.39 31.11 -1.96
CA ARG A 74 -10.95 30.01 -2.84
C ARG A 74 -9.48 30.14 -3.26
N GLY A 75 -8.92 31.34 -3.19
CA GLY A 75 -7.50 31.61 -3.38
C GLY A 75 -6.60 31.30 -2.19
N THR A 76 -7.12 31.04 -0.98
CA THR A 76 -6.34 31.04 0.27
C THR A 76 -6.29 29.66 0.97
N TYR A 77 -5.12 29.28 1.48
CA TYR A 77 -4.78 27.92 1.91
C TYR A 77 -3.94 27.89 3.19
N PHE A 78 -4.45 27.31 4.28
CA PHE A 78 -3.76 27.25 5.58
C PHE A 78 -2.88 25.99 5.78
N ALA A 79 -1.57 26.17 5.85
CA ALA A 79 -0.60 25.08 5.92
C ALA A 79 -0.18 24.68 7.35
N GLY A 80 -0.44 25.51 8.37
CA GLY A 80 -0.05 25.29 9.76
C GLY A 80 0.89 26.39 10.29
N SER A 81 2.08 26.48 9.68
CA SER A 81 3.11 27.50 9.94
C SER A 81 3.06 28.69 8.96
N CYS A 82 2.26 28.59 7.91
CA CYS A 82 2.03 29.67 6.95
C CYS A 82 0.62 29.61 6.34
N ILE A 83 0.20 30.72 5.75
CA ILE A 83 -0.94 30.83 4.84
C ILE A 83 -0.36 31.02 3.43
N PHE A 84 -0.79 30.23 2.46
CA PHE A 84 -0.55 30.51 1.05
C PHE A 84 -1.77 31.21 0.44
N SER A 85 -1.58 32.13 -0.49
CA SER A 85 -2.68 32.70 -1.28
C SER A 85 -2.28 32.97 -2.73
N VAL A 86 -3.23 32.79 -3.65
CA VAL A 86 -3.05 33.13 -5.07
C VAL A 86 -2.88 34.64 -5.28
N ARG A 87 -3.55 35.45 -4.43
CA ARG A 87 -3.54 36.92 -4.46
C ARG A 87 -2.94 37.49 -3.18
N ARG A 88 -2.57 38.77 -3.22
CA ARG A 88 -2.21 39.51 -2.01
C ARG A 88 -3.46 39.65 -1.12
N LEU A 89 -3.33 39.42 0.18
CA LEU A 89 -4.48 39.43 1.09
C LEU A 89 -4.95 40.87 1.31
N PRO A 90 -6.26 41.15 1.30
CA PRO A 90 -6.76 42.49 1.64
C PRO A 90 -6.24 42.95 3.00
N ASN A 91 -5.91 44.25 3.12
CA ASN A 91 -5.46 44.91 4.35
C ASN A 91 -4.15 44.34 4.97
N THR A 92 -3.26 43.77 4.16
CA THR A 92 -1.92 43.28 4.60
C THR A 92 -0.72 44.11 4.14
N ASP A 93 -0.95 45.27 3.54
CA ASP A 93 0.10 46.01 2.83
C ASP A 93 0.72 47.11 3.71
N ASP A 94 -0.12 47.94 4.34
CA ASP A 94 0.31 49.09 5.16
C ASP A 94 0.40 48.74 6.66
N ILE A 95 1.15 47.69 7.01
CA ILE A 95 1.16 47.16 8.40
C ILE A 95 2.55 46.82 8.94
N GLU A 96 2.76 47.16 10.21
CA GLU A 96 3.92 46.72 10.99
C GLU A 96 3.84 45.23 11.32
N TYR A 97 4.99 44.55 11.27
CA TYR A 97 5.12 43.15 11.61
C TYR A 97 5.93 42.99 12.92
N PRO A 98 5.53 42.08 13.83
CA PRO A 98 4.51 41.05 13.65
C PRO A 98 3.07 41.54 13.95
N LYS A 99 2.16 41.46 12.96
CA LYS A 99 0.74 41.87 13.12
C LYS A 99 -0.05 40.79 13.85
N CYS A 100 -0.48 41.08 15.07
CA CYS A 100 -1.54 40.34 15.75
C CYS A 100 -2.87 40.57 15.00
N VAL A 101 -3.44 39.51 14.43
CA VAL A 101 -4.70 39.57 13.67
C VAL A 101 -5.90 39.38 14.59
N THR A 102 -5.84 38.39 15.47
CA THR A 102 -6.96 38.00 16.36
C THR A 102 -6.55 38.23 17.81
N LYS A 103 -7.22 39.17 18.51
CA LYS A 103 -7.05 39.38 19.96
C LYS A 103 -8.17 38.69 20.75
N LYS A 104 -7.78 38.07 21.87
CA LYS A 104 -8.62 37.40 22.89
C LYS A 104 -10.14 37.53 22.73
N ILE A 105 -10.77 36.43 22.31
CA ILE A 105 -12.23 36.29 22.31
C ILE A 105 -12.70 36.13 23.76
N HIS A 106 -13.37 37.15 24.30
CA HIS A 106 -14.15 37.05 25.53
C HIS A 106 -15.65 36.99 25.20
N SER A 107 -16.09 35.89 24.58
CA SER A 107 -17.52 35.60 24.50
C SER A 107 -18.03 35.19 25.89
N ALA A 108 -18.95 35.98 26.46
CA ALA A 108 -19.46 35.76 27.82
C ALA A 108 -20.31 34.47 27.99
N GLN A 109 -20.41 33.64 26.94
CA GLN A 109 -21.24 32.44 26.88
C GLN A 109 -20.40 31.13 26.85
N ASP A 110 -19.09 31.19 26.56
CA ASP A 110 -18.23 30.00 26.46
C ASP A 110 -17.10 30.02 27.49
N ARG A 111 -17.34 29.43 28.67
CA ARG A 111 -16.27 29.23 29.68
C ARG A 111 -15.25 28.14 29.32
N ASN A 112 -15.48 27.38 28.25
CA ASN A 112 -14.68 26.21 27.87
C ASN A 112 -13.84 26.39 26.59
N TYR A 113 -14.10 27.42 25.78
CA TYR A 113 -13.29 27.74 24.60
C TYR A 113 -12.26 28.83 24.93
N ALA A 114 -11.15 28.40 25.55
CA ALA A 114 -9.98 29.27 25.70
C ALA A 114 -9.49 29.75 24.32
N GLY A 115 -9.28 31.05 24.20
CA GLY A 115 -8.95 31.74 22.97
C GLY A 115 -7.52 31.47 22.48
N GLY A 116 -7.21 32.11 21.37
CA GLY A 116 -5.89 32.11 20.78
C GLY A 116 -5.72 33.25 19.79
N THR A 117 -4.47 33.52 19.45
CA THR A 117 -4.07 34.64 18.61
C THR A 117 -3.34 34.12 17.37
N LEU A 118 -3.87 34.47 16.20
CA LEU A 118 -3.17 34.43 14.93
C LEU A 118 -2.26 35.67 14.81
N THR A 119 -0.99 35.47 14.47
CA THR A 119 -0.03 36.55 14.24
C THR A 119 0.69 36.33 12.91
N LEU A 120 0.65 37.32 12.01
CA LEU A 120 1.54 37.36 10.85
C LEU A 120 2.94 37.72 11.35
N VAL A 121 3.93 36.87 11.10
CA VAL A 121 5.27 37.00 11.72
C VAL A 121 6.18 37.94 10.91
N SER A 122 6.01 37.97 9.59
CA SER A 122 6.79 38.78 8.65
C SER A 122 5.92 39.22 7.48
N PRO A 123 6.38 40.18 6.65
CA PRO A 123 5.80 40.44 5.34
C PRO A 123 5.65 39.16 4.50
N PRO A 124 4.70 39.13 3.54
CA PRO A 124 4.55 37.99 2.64
C PRO A 124 5.69 37.88 1.65
N ASP A 125 6.16 36.65 1.39
CA ASP A 125 6.96 36.36 0.20
C ASP A 125 6.04 36.27 -1.02
N LEU A 126 6.31 37.02 -2.09
CA LEU A 126 5.83 36.67 -3.43
C LEU A 126 6.78 35.61 -4.02
N MET A 127 6.25 34.44 -4.37
CA MET A 127 7.03 33.30 -4.82
C MET A 127 6.57 32.82 -6.20
N LYS A 128 7.54 32.44 -7.05
CA LYS A 128 7.32 31.81 -8.37
C LYS A 128 7.69 30.33 -8.36
N ALA A 129 7.51 29.64 -9.48
CA ALA A 129 7.90 28.24 -9.62
C ALA A 129 9.41 28.01 -9.30
N PRO A 130 9.79 26.86 -8.74
CA PRO A 130 11.18 26.50 -8.48
C PRO A 130 12.07 26.58 -9.73
N GLU A 131 13.34 26.96 -9.55
CA GLU A 131 14.32 27.03 -10.66
C GLU A 131 14.53 25.67 -11.33
N THR A 132 14.34 24.58 -10.58
CA THR A 132 14.37 23.18 -11.06
C THR A 132 13.33 22.88 -12.14
N LEU A 133 12.19 23.58 -12.15
CA LEU A 133 11.16 23.53 -13.19
C LEU A 133 11.38 24.55 -14.33
N SER A 134 12.30 25.50 -14.15
CA SER A 134 12.50 26.59 -15.11
C SER A 134 13.26 26.12 -16.36
N SER A 135 12.56 25.38 -17.22
CA SER A 135 13.02 25.11 -18.58
C SER A 135 13.45 26.42 -19.24
N LYS A 136 14.61 26.44 -19.88
CA LYS A 136 15.05 27.58 -20.70
C LYS A 136 14.27 27.63 -22.02
N LYS A 137 12.93 27.70 -21.95
CA LYS A 137 12.07 28.14 -23.06
C LYS A 137 12.53 29.56 -23.40
N VAL A 138 13.30 29.67 -24.48
CA VAL A 138 13.84 30.94 -24.98
C VAL A 138 12.67 31.88 -25.24
N LEU A 139 12.55 32.94 -24.44
CA LEU A 139 11.65 34.05 -24.73
C LEU A 139 11.96 34.55 -26.14
N PRO A 140 10.93 34.82 -26.98
CA PRO A 140 11.15 35.20 -28.37
C PRO A 140 12.06 36.43 -28.45
N LYS A 141 13.08 36.38 -29.31
CA LYS A 141 14.12 37.42 -29.39
C LYS A 141 13.49 38.80 -29.57
N GLY A 142 13.67 39.67 -28.57
CA GLY A 142 13.00 40.97 -28.43
C GLY A 142 12.28 41.12 -27.09
N ALA A 143 11.91 40.01 -26.43
CA ALA A 143 11.27 40.03 -25.11
C ALA A 143 12.28 40.13 -23.96
N ASP A 144 12.89 41.31 -23.81
CA ASP A 144 13.30 41.83 -22.49
C ASP A 144 12.09 42.45 -21.75
N GLU A 145 10.88 41.93 -22.02
CA GLU A 145 9.65 42.39 -21.38
C GLU A 145 9.61 41.92 -19.92
N VAL A 146 9.51 42.90 -19.00
CA VAL A 146 9.27 42.68 -17.58
C VAL A 146 8.11 41.72 -17.40
N ALA A 147 8.26 40.69 -16.57
CA ALA A 147 7.21 39.72 -16.34
C ALA A 147 5.94 40.42 -15.83
N VAL A 148 4.88 40.44 -16.65
CA VAL A 148 3.60 41.06 -16.31
C VAL A 148 2.71 40.02 -15.65
N GLU A 149 2.14 40.34 -14.48
CA GLU A 149 1.08 39.53 -13.89
C GLU A 149 -0.19 39.65 -14.74
N LEU A 150 -0.46 38.67 -15.61
CA LEU A 150 -1.65 38.64 -16.48
C LEU A 150 -2.78 37.83 -15.83
N ARG A 151 -3.51 38.43 -14.87
CA ARG A 151 -4.55 37.73 -14.08
C ARG A 151 -5.82 38.53 -13.89
N CYS A 152 -6.96 37.87 -13.74
CA CYS A 152 -8.24 38.52 -13.42
C CYS A 152 -8.40 38.68 -11.90
N ALA A 153 -8.65 39.89 -11.40
CA ALA A 153 -8.71 40.18 -9.97
C ALA A 153 -9.87 39.47 -9.24
N ASP A 154 -11.06 39.44 -9.86
CA ASP A 154 -12.29 38.94 -9.23
C ASP A 154 -12.50 37.43 -9.40
N CYS A 155 -11.66 36.76 -10.20
CA CYS A 155 -11.87 35.36 -10.61
C CYS A 155 -10.58 34.51 -10.63
N TYR A 156 -9.41 35.15 -10.53
CA TYR A 156 -8.10 34.51 -10.38
C TYR A 156 -7.60 33.70 -11.60
N CYS A 157 -8.32 33.70 -12.73
CA CYS A 157 -7.81 33.19 -14.00
C CYS A 157 -6.52 33.92 -14.39
N SER A 158 -5.48 33.15 -14.71
CA SER A 158 -4.29 33.60 -15.41
C SER A 158 -4.42 33.41 -16.92
N PHE A 159 -3.72 34.25 -17.68
CA PHE A 159 -3.76 34.27 -19.13
C PHE A 159 -2.35 34.35 -19.70
N THR A 160 -2.17 33.80 -20.90
CA THR A 160 -0.89 33.84 -21.62
C THR A 160 -0.67 35.13 -22.42
N THR A 161 -1.73 35.91 -22.67
CA THR A 161 -1.66 37.18 -23.40
C THR A 161 -2.57 38.25 -22.77
N LYS A 162 -2.28 39.53 -23.03
CA LYS A 162 -3.06 40.66 -22.53
C LYS A 162 -4.48 40.67 -23.12
N GLU A 163 -4.63 40.35 -24.40
CA GLU A 163 -5.91 40.33 -25.11
C GLU A 163 -6.85 39.26 -24.53
N ALA A 164 -6.32 38.07 -24.21
CA ALA A 164 -7.10 37.00 -23.60
C ALA A 164 -7.66 37.39 -22.22
N LEU A 165 -6.86 38.09 -21.41
CA LEU A 165 -7.28 38.66 -20.13
C LEU A 165 -8.36 39.73 -20.30
N PHE A 166 -8.13 40.74 -21.16
CA PHE A 166 -9.11 41.82 -21.37
C PHE A 166 -10.43 41.29 -21.95
N ASN A 167 -10.38 40.39 -22.94
CA ASN A 167 -11.57 39.76 -23.51
C ASN A 167 -12.35 38.93 -22.47
N HIS A 168 -11.65 38.21 -21.59
CA HIS A 168 -12.30 37.54 -20.47
C HIS A 168 -12.98 38.54 -19.53
N CYS A 169 -12.25 39.54 -19.03
CA CYS A 169 -12.72 40.47 -18.02
C CYS A 169 -13.90 41.33 -18.49
N LEU A 170 -13.81 41.87 -19.71
CA LEU A 170 -14.88 42.67 -20.34
C LEU A 170 -16.09 41.83 -20.75
N GLY A 171 -15.91 40.52 -20.99
CA GLY A 171 -16.97 39.59 -21.34
C GLY A 171 -17.86 39.14 -20.17
N GLN A 172 -17.45 39.39 -18.93
CA GLN A 172 -18.27 39.03 -17.75
C GLN A 172 -19.38 40.04 -17.47
N LYS A 173 -20.41 39.60 -16.73
CA LYS A 173 -21.50 40.46 -16.25
C LYS A 173 -21.75 40.19 -14.75
N PRO A 174 -21.39 41.10 -13.84
CA PRO A 174 -20.69 42.38 -14.09
C PRO A 174 -19.28 42.18 -14.68
N PRO A 175 -18.70 43.18 -15.37
CA PRO A 175 -17.33 43.10 -15.87
C PRO A 175 -16.33 42.92 -14.74
N HIS A 176 -15.33 42.06 -14.94
CA HIS A 176 -14.24 41.87 -14.00
C HIS A 176 -13.11 42.88 -14.23
N LYS A 177 -12.21 43.02 -13.25
CA LYS A 177 -11.02 43.88 -13.30
C LYS A 177 -9.79 43.06 -13.71
N PRO A 178 -9.07 43.45 -14.78
CA PRO A 178 -7.80 42.83 -15.14
C PRO A 178 -6.67 43.39 -14.26
N ILE A 179 -5.80 42.49 -13.78
CA ILE A 179 -4.47 42.79 -13.25
C ILE A 179 -3.49 42.57 -14.41
N PHE A 180 -2.70 43.60 -14.71
CA PHE A 180 -1.67 43.61 -15.75
C PHE A 180 -0.47 44.47 -15.32
N LYS A 181 -0.04 44.29 -14.07
CA LYS A 181 1.12 45.01 -13.51
C LYS A 181 2.42 44.33 -13.92
N GLU A 182 3.44 45.13 -14.23
CA GLU A 182 4.83 44.69 -14.15
C GLU A 182 5.13 44.18 -12.73
N ILE A 183 5.78 43.02 -12.62
CA ILE A 183 6.18 42.45 -11.33
C ILE A 183 7.42 43.21 -10.81
N SER A 184 7.17 44.36 -10.19
CA SER A 184 8.18 45.25 -9.61
C SER A 184 8.67 44.80 -8.22
N GLU A 185 7.99 43.83 -7.60
CA GLU A 185 8.47 43.12 -6.40
C GLU A 185 9.22 41.85 -6.84
N SER A 186 10.45 41.66 -6.35
CA SER A 186 11.39 40.64 -6.83
C SER A 186 11.03 39.20 -6.44
N ALA A 187 10.00 38.64 -7.10
CA ALA A 187 9.45 37.31 -6.84
C ALA A 187 10.54 36.22 -6.79
N ARG A 188 10.76 35.65 -5.59
CA ARG A 188 11.78 34.62 -5.37
C ARG A 188 11.30 33.25 -5.88
N PRO A 189 12.20 32.35 -6.33
CA PRO A 189 11.84 30.95 -6.48
C PRO A 189 11.31 30.38 -5.16
N ALA A 190 10.23 29.61 -5.22
CA ALA A 190 9.84 28.73 -4.13
C ALA A 190 10.84 27.56 -4.03
N SER A 191 11.04 27.01 -2.82
CA SER A 191 11.66 25.68 -2.70
C SER A 191 10.73 24.60 -3.27
N ASN A 192 11.29 23.42 -3.60
CA ASN A 192 10.51 22.26 -4.02
C ASN A 192 9.38 21.94 -3.01
N GLU A 193 9.68 22.00 -1.71
CA GLU A 193 8.71 21.74 -0.63
C GLU A 193 7.63 22.81 -0.54
N GLU A 194 7.98 24.11 -0.61
CA GLU A 194 7.01 25.21 -0.57
C GLU A 194 6.02 25.13 -1.75
N PHE A 195 6.56 24.87 -2.95
CA PHE A 195 5.80 24.75 -4.18
C PHE A 195 4.87 23.54 -4.18
N LEU A 196 5.39 22.35 -3.84
CA LEU A 196 4.59 21.14 -3.75
C LEU A 196 3.56 21.22 -2.62
N ALA A 197 3.88 21.83 -1.47
CA ALA A 197 2.91 22.04 -0.40
C ALA A 197 1.72 22.91 -0.86
N PHE A 198 1.99 24.00 -1.56
CA PHE A 198 0.94 24.86 -2.12
C PHE A 198 0.10 24.13 -3.18
N LEU A 199 0.71 23.56 -4.21
CA LEU A 199 -0.02 22.85 -5.27
C LEU A 199 -0.85 21.68 -4.72
N ASN A 200 -0.31 20.95 -3.74
CA ASN A 200 -1.03 19.86 -3.10
C ASN A 200 -2.13 20.32 -2.14
N MET A 201 -2.22 21.60 -1.78
CA MET A 201 -3.41 22.18 -1.14
C MET A 201 -4.46 22.62 -2.17
N VAL A 202 -4.06 23.24 -3.28
CA VAL A 202 -4.95 23.61 -4.39
C VAL A 202 -5.62 22.36 -4.99
N LEU A 203 -4.85 21.30 -5.27
CA LEU A 203 -5.34 20.01 -5.76
C LEU A 203 -6.42 19.42 -4.83
N LYS A 204 -6.17 19.44 -3.52
CA LYS A 204 -7.10 18.92 -2.52
C LYS A 204 -8.40 19.74 -2.45
N ARG A 205 -8.36 21.05 -2.71
CA ARG A 205 -9.56 21.92 -2.82
C ARG A 205 -10.32 21.69 -4.12
N ALA A 206 -9.62 21.61 -5.26
CA ALA A 206 -10.19 21.36 -6.58
C ALA A 206 -10.94 20.02 -6.65
N LEU A 207 -10.31 18.94 -6.19
CA LEU A 207 -10.94 17.62 -6.14
C LEU A 207 -12.19 17.59 -5.24
N SER A 208 -12.21 18.38 -4.17
CA SER A 208 -13.34 18.43 -3.23
C SER A 208 -14.63 19.07 -3.80
N GLU A 209 -14.63 19.58 -5.04
CA GLU A 209 -15.88 20.02 -5.73
C GLU A 209 -16.77 18.84 -6.18
N ARG A 210 -16.18 17.64 -6.34
CA ARG A 210 -16.87 16.40 -6.74
C ARG A 210 -16.57 15.23 -5.82
N TRP A 211 -15.29 15.00 -5.50
CA TRP A 211 -14.82 13.78 -4.86
C TRP A 211 -14.82 13.93 -3.33
N THR A 212 -15.36 12.93 -2.64
CA THR A 212 -15.40 12.88 -1.17
C THR A 212 -14.08 12.35 -0.63
N ARG A 213 -13.51 13.00 0.40
CA ARG A 213 -12.28 12.53 1.05
C ARG A 213 -12.54 11.43 2.07
N TRP A 214 -11.92 10.28 1.86
CA TRP A 214 -11.83 9.18 2.82
C TRP A 214 -10.38 9.03 3.32
N GLY A 215 -9.98 9.92 4.24
CA GLY A 215 -8.62 9.98 4.79
C GLY A 215 -7.68 10.82 3.91
N ARG A 216 -6.64 10.21 3.35
CA ARG A 216 -5.78 10.83 2.31
C ARG A 216 -6.37 10.72 0.89
N ASP A 217 -7.43 9.92 0.75
CA ASP A 217 -7.87 9.38 -0.54
C ASP A 217 -9.19 10.02 -0.98
N PHE A 218 -9.46 10.05 -2.28
CA PHE A 218 -10.69 10.58 -2.87
C PHE A 218 -11.55 9.44 -3.40
N VAL A 219 -12.86 9.44 -3.12
CA VAL A 219 -13.86 8.51 -3.69
C VAL A 219 -15.00 9.29 -4.30
N ASP A 220 -15.63 8.74 -5.35
CA ASP A 220 -16.93 9.24 -5.78
C ASP A 220 -18.00 8.65 -4.82
N PRO A 221 -18.77 9.46 -4.09
CA PRO A 221 -19.74 8.95 -3.12
C PRO A 221 -20.91 8.19 -3.79
N GLU A 222 -21.18 8.46 -5.07
CA GLU A 222 -22.27 7.89 -5.85
C GLU A 222 -21.86 6.63 -6.63
N SER A 223 -20.56 6.40 -6.83
CA SER A 223 -20.04 5.27 -7.62
C SER A 223 -19.43 4.16 -6.74
N PHE A 224 -20.21 3.10 -6.52
CA PHE A 224 -19.78 1.89 -5.81
C PHE A 224 -20.46 0.63 -6.34
N ASN A 225 -19.83 -0.52 -6.10
CA ASN A 225 -20.39 -1.85 -6.37
C ASN A 225 -20.73 -2.56 -5.05
N GLU A 226 -21.88 -3.24 -4.97
CA GLU A 226 -22.25 -4.12 -3.85
C GLU A 226 -22.08 -5.60 -4.28
N PRO A 227 -20.93 -6.25 -4.00
CA PRO A 227 -20.66 -7.61 -4.46
C PRO A 227 -21.51 -8.66 -3.74
N VAL A 228 -21.96 -9.67 -4.49
CA VAL A 228 -22.79 -10.78 -4.00
C VAL A 228 -22.00 -12.08 -3.79
N GLY A 229 -22.48 -12.93 -2.89
CA GLY A 229 -21.98 -14.27 -2.63
C GLY A 229 -22.45 -15.30 -3.66
N ARG A 230 -21.94 -16.53 -3.55
CA ARG A 230 -22.30 -17.66 -4.44
C ARG A 230 -23.79 -18.06 -4.39
N ASN A 231 -24.50 -17.62 -3.36
CA ASN A 231 -25.93 -17.78 -3.12
C ASN A 231 -26.76 -16.56 -3.57
N GLY A 232 -26.15 -15.60 -4.30
CA GLY A 232 -26.82 -14.37 -4.77
C GLY A 232 -27.05 -13.31 -3.68
N GLN A 233 -26.76 -13.60 -2.41
CA GLN A 233 -26.96 -12.66 -1.31
C GLN A 233 -25.83 -11.62 -1.25
N PRO A 234 -26.10 -10.34 -0.93
CA PRO A 234 -25.07 -9.32 -0.74
C PRO A 234 -24.02 -9.73 0.30
N LEU A 235 -22.75 -9.38 0.08
CA LEU A 235 -21.66 -9.65 1.03
C LEU A 235 -21.59 -8.64 2.20
N GLY A 236 -22.58 -7.75 2.33
CA GLY A 236 -22.64 -6.74 3.39
C GLY A 236 -21.61 -5.60 3.24
N VAL A 237 -21.14 -5.34 2.02
CA VAL A 237 -20.10 -4.33 1.74
C VAL A 237 -20.34 -3.55 0.45
N ARG A 238 -19.81 -2.33 0.41
CA ARG A 238 -19.66 -1.49 -0.78
C ARG A 238 -18.19 -1.39 -1.16
N VAL A 239 -17.90 -1.56 -2.45
CA VAL A 239 -16.56 -1.40 -3.02
C VAL A 239 -16.56 -0.15 -3.89
N TYR A 240 -15.85 0.87 -3.42
CA TYR A 240 -15.58 2.13 -4.12
C TYR A 240 -14.21 2.03 -4.82
N MET A 241 -14.08 2.63 -6.01
CA MET A 241 -12.75 2.97 -6.52
C MET A 241 -12.32 4.31 -5.90
N GLY A 242 -11.19 4.29 -5.21
CA GLY A 242 -10.60 5.46 -4.56
C GLY A 242 -9.24 5.82 -5.13
N TYR A 243 -8.93 7.10 -5.19
CA TYR A 243 -7.76 7.67 -5.85
C TYR A 243 -6.87 8.34 -4.82
N VAL A 244 -5.57 8.08 -4.89
CA VAL A 244 -4.54 8.95 -4.33
C VAL A 244 -4.12 9.89 -5.44
N ALA A 245 -4.05 11.19 -5.16
CA ALA A 245 -3.62 12.21 -6.12
C ALA A 245 -2.68 13.21 -5.42
N GLU A 246 -1.45 13.33 -5.92
CA GLU A 246 -0.41 14.18 -5.35
C GLU A 246 0.47 14.73 -6.50
N PHE A 247 0.81 16.00 -6.45
CA PHE A 247 1.85 16.60 -7.30
C PHE A 247 3.24 16.27 -6.74
N ASP A 248 4.18 15.98 -7.64
CA ASP A 248 5.58 15.66 -7.34
C ASP A 248 6.52 16.22 -8.43
N LEU A 249 7.83 16.29 -8.14
CA LEU A 249 8.86 16.81 -9.03
C LEU A 249 9.80 15.66 -9.46
N GLN A 250 9.67 15.21 -10.71
CA GLN A 250 10.38 14.02 -11.21
C GLN A 250 11.19 14.34 -12.47
N ARG A 251 12.31 13.63 -12.66
CA ARG A 251 13.04 13.65 -13.94
C ARG A 251 12.47 12.58 -14.85
N LEU A 252 12.04 12.97 -16.05
CA LEU A 252 11.49 12.05 -17.02
C LEU A 252 12.62 11.30 -17.73
N GLN A 253 12.38 10.05 -18.14
CA GLN A 253 13.40 9.27 -18.86
C GLN A 253 13.82 9.99 -20.15
N GLY A 254 15.14 10.15 -20.33
CA GLY A 254 15.74 10.97 -21.39
C GLY A 254 16.10 12.40 -20.95
N GLU A 255 15.45 12.95 -19.93
CA GLU A 255 15.71 14.30 -19.41
C GLU A 255 16.63 14.29 -18.18
N ALA A 256 17.91 13.94 -18.37
CA ALA A 256 18.88 13.80 -17.27
C ALA A 256 19.05 15.07 -16.40
N THR A 257 18.78 16.26 -16.96
CA THR A 257 19.00 17.57 -16.35
C THR A 257 17.73 18.36 -16.03
N GLN A 258 16.58 18.04 -16.63
CA GLN A 258 15.33 18.79 -16.45
C GLN A 258 14.43 18.08 -15.45
N THR A 259 13.87 18.84 -14.51
CA THR A 259 12.83 18.32 -13.60
C THR A 259 11.48 18.77 -14.14
N SER A 260 10.52 17.85 -14.18
CA SER A 260 9.15 18.11 -14.62
C SER A 260 8.18 17.99 -13.46
N LEU A 261 7.13 18.82 -13.48
CA LEU A 261 5.99 18.67 -12.57
C LEU A 261 5.14 17.51 -13.08
N VAL A 262 4.86 16.55 -12.21
CA VAL A 262 3.95 15.44 -12.51
C VAL A 262 2.81 15.40 -11.50
N LEU A 263 1.63 15.05 -11.97
CA LEU A 263 0.52 14.61 -11.13
C LEU A 263 0.55 13.08 -11.10
N ILE A 264 0.80 12.50 -9.93
CA ILE A 264 0.72 11.06 -9.68
C ILE A 264 -0.72 10.74 -9.30
N VAL A 265 -1.38 9.80 -9.99
CA VAL A 265 -2.73 9.34 -9.64
C VAL A 265 -2.80 7.82 -9.54
N ASP A 266 -2.95 7.28 -8.32
CA ASP A 266 -3.02 5.83 -8.09
C ASP A 266 -4.42 5.39 -7.64
N ALA A 267 -5.04 4.48 -8.40
CA ALA A 267 -6.36 3.93 -8.08
C ALA A 267 -6.26 2.66 -7.22
N LYS A 268 -7.06 2.60 -6.14
CA LYS A 268 -7.13 1.48 -5.19
C LYS A 268 -8.57 1.24 -4.72
N ALA A 269 -8.88 0.03 -4.29
CA ALA A 269 -10.19 -0.24 -3.71
C ALA A 269 -10.35 0.31 -2.29
N LYS A 270 -11.56 0.80 -2.02
CA LYS A 270 -12.04 1.25 -0.72
C LYS A 270 -13.28 0.44 -0.37
N VAL A 271 -13.29 -0.22 0.79
CA VAL A 271 -14.37 -1.14 1.17
C VAL A 271 -15.03 -0.65 2.44
N GLU A 272 -16.33 -0.36 2.36
CA GLU A 272 -17.20 0.05 3.47
C GLU A 272 -18.15 -1.11 3.81
N GLN A 273 -18.49 -1.33 5.08
CA GLN A 273 -19.58 -2.24 5.44
C GLN A 273 -20.93 -1.55 5.25
N THR A 274 -21.93 -2.26 4.74
CA THR A 274 -23.33 -1.79 4.73
C THR A 274 -24.02 -1.99 6.08
N VAL A 275 -23.41 -2.77 6.99
CA VAL A 275 -23.91 -3.00 8.35
C VAL A 275 -23.63 -1.77 9.20
N THR A 276 -24.71 -1.13 9.69
CA THR A 276 -24.64 0.04 10.57
C THR A 276 -24.40 -0.36 12.02
N ILE A 277 -24.04 0.60 12.86
CA ILE A 277 -23.95 0.36 14.31
C ILE A 277 -25.35 0.18 14.93
N HIS A 278 -26.41 0.76 14.33
CA HIS A 278 -27.80 0.42 14.68
C HIS A 278 -28.05 -1.09 14.52
N ASP A 279 -27.69 -1.67 13.37
CA ASP A 279 -27.89 -3.10 13.11
C ASP A 279 -27.15 -4.00 14.12
N VAL A 280 -25.94 -3.60 14.54
CA VAL A 280 -25.17 -4.31 15.57
C VAL A 280 -25.88 -4.24 16.92
N LEU A 281 -26.36 -3.06 17.32
CA LEU A 281 -27.06 -2.85 18.59
C LEU A 281 -28.42 -3.58 18.64
N THR A 282 -29.21 -3.50 17.58
CA THR A 282 -30.51 -4.19 17.43
C THR A 282 -30.36 -5.72 17.42
N ASN A 283 -29.23 -6.26 16.96
CA ASN A 283 -28.92 -7.69 17.07
C ASN A 283 -28.59 -8.13 18.52
N ILE A 284 -28.11 -7.23 19.37
CA ILE A 284 -27.84 -7.48 20.79
C ILE A 284 -29.11 -7.30 21.63
N ASN A 285 -29.86 -6.20 21.42
CA ASN A 285 -31.11 -5.90 22.11
C ASN A 285 -32.26 -5.73 21.11
N ARG A 286 -33.06 -6.79 20.95
CA ARG A 286 -34.28 -6.79 20.12
C ARG A 286 -35.52 -6.21 20.82
N SER A 287 -35.43 -5.88 22.11
CA SER A 287 -36.56 -5.43 22.92
C SER A 287 -36.71 -3.91 23.01
N GLY A 288 -35.66 -3.17 22.63
CA GLY A 288 -35.55 -1.72 22.85
C GLY A 288 -35.28 -1.31 24.31
N ARG A 289 -35.31 -2.24 25.29
CA ARG A 289 -35.09 -1.94 26.72
C ARG A 289 -33.78 -2.56 27.22
N TRP A 290 -32.71 -1.76 27.20
CA TRP A 290 -31.35 -2.19 27.52
C TRP A 290 -31.15 -2.67 28.96
N ASN A 291 -31.03 -3.98 29.16
CA ASN A 291 -30.65 -4.54 30.46
C ASN A 291 -29.11 -4.45 30.69
N PRO A 292 -28.62 -4.57 31.94
CA PRO A 292 -27.19 -4.37 32.25
C PRO A 292 -26.23 -5.33 31.52
N LYS A 293 -26.69 -6.54 31.17
CA LYS A 293 -25.89 -7.51 30.41
C LYS A 293 -25.79 -7.11 28.94
N GLU A 294 -26.89 -6.68 28.32
CA GLU A 294 -26.90 -6.16 26.94
C GLU A 294 -26.05 -4.90 26.80
N ARG A 295 -26.10 -3.99 27.79
CA ARG A 295 -25.20 -2.81 27.84
C ARG A 295 -23.73 -3.24 27.86
N GLU A 296 -23.36 -4.25 28.65
CA GLU A 296 -21.98 -4.78 28.68
C GLU A 296 -21.60 -5.51 27.37
N ASP A 297 -22.49 -6.36 26.84
CA ASP A 297 -22.23 -7.11 25.61
C ASP A 297 -22.06 -6.15 24.40
N ALA A 298 -22.83 -5.06 24.32
CA ALA A 298 -22.67 -4.00 23.32
C ALA A 298 -21.34 -3.23 23.48
N LEU A 299 -20.98 -2.82 24.71
CA LEU A 299 -19.70 -2.18 24.98
C LEU A 299 -18.52 -3.10 24.62
N ARG A 300 -18.61 -4.40 24.92
CA ARG A 300 -17.58 -5.40 24.58
C ARG A 300 -17.38 -5.58 23.09
N VAL A 301 -18.43 -5.41 22.28
CA VAL A 301 -18.39 -5.53 20.82
C VAL A 301 -17.90 -4.24 20.15
N LEU A 302 -18.25 -3.06 20.68
CA LEU A 302 -18.05 -1.78 19.99
C LEU A 302 -16.91 -0.90 20.53
N GLN A 303 -16.62 -0.93 21.84
CA GLN A 303 -15.61 -0.04 22.43
C GLN A 303 -14.21 -0.29 21.82
N GLY A 304 -13.44 0.77 21.61
CA GLY A 304 -12.07 0.70 21.11
C GLY A 304 -11.93 0.44 19.60
N ASN A 305 -13.02 0.08 18.92
CA ASN A 305 -13.09 -0.06 17.46
C ASN A 305 -13.11 1.30 16.77
N SER A 306 -12.75 1.31 15.48
CA SER A 306 -13.03 2.44 14.59
C SER A 306 -14.38 2.27 13.91
N VAL A 307 -15.12 3.37 13.78
CA VAL A 307 -16.39 3.46 13.04
C VAL A 307 -16.31 4.59 12.02
N LEU A 308 -16.95 4.39 10.87
CA LEU A 308 -16.91 5.31 9.72
C LEU A 308 -18.26 6.01 9.59
N THR A 309 -18.28 7.34 9.45
CA THR A 309 -19.52 8.07 9.15
C THR A 309 -19.97 7.82 7.71
N SER A 310 -21.24 7.48 7.53
CA SER A 310 -21.85 7.21 6.21
C SER A 310 -21.77 8.43 5.27
N TYR A 311 -21.92 9.64 5.83
CA TYR A 311 -22.14 10.90 5.13
C TYR A 311 -20.89 11.72 4.80
N ASP A 312 -19.78 11.59 5.55
CA ASP A 312 -18.53 12.31 5.27
C ASP A 312 -17.25 11.48 5.45
N LYS A 313 -17.39 10.15 5.54
CA LYS A 313 -16.31 9.14 5.57
C LYS A 313 -15.18 9.45 6.57
N ARG A 314 -15.54 10.07 7.70
CA ARG A 314 -14.65 10.33 8.84
C ARG A 314 -14.62 9.10 9.74
N ASN A 315 -13.43 8.79 10.27
CA ASN A 315 -13.26 7.71 11.24
C ASN A 315 -13.28 8.29 12.65
N PHE A 316 -14.01 7.61 13.54
CA PHE A 316 -14.11 7.91 14.97
C PHE A 316 -13.76 6.66 15.77
N SER A 317 -13.07 6.81 16.90
CA SER A 317 -12.78 5.70 17.81
C SER A 317 -13.84 5.64 18.90
N VAL A 318 -14.60 4.56 18.95
CA VAL A 318 -15.64 4.36 19.97
C VAL A 318 -14.98 4.32 21.35
N TYR A 319 -15.41 5.21 22.24
CA TYR A 319 -14.95 5.25 23.62
C TYR A 319 -15.98 4.65 24.57
N ASP A 320 -17.25 4.98 24.38
CA ASP A 320 -18.35 4.56 25.25
C ASP A 320 -19.67 4.53 24.47
N ILE A 321 -20.76 4.09 25.11
CA ILE A 321 -22.12 4.15 24.56
C ILE A 321 -23.03 4.83 25.57
N ASP A 322 -23.68 5.90 25.15
CA ASP A 322 -24.69 6.60 25.92
C ASP A 322 -26.03 5.86 25.80
N PHE A 323 -26.44 5.16 26.85
CA PHE A 323 -27.70 4.41 26.86
C PHE A 323 -28.87 5.17 27.49
N ASP A 324 -28.60 6.38 27.99
CA ASP A 324 -29.54 7.16 28.79
C ASP A 324 -29.90 8.48 28.06
N GLU A 325 -29.03 8.99 27.17
CA GLU A 325 -29.33 10.06 26.20
C GLU A 325 -29.53 9.56 24.75
N THR A 326 -30.33 10.30 23.99
CA THR A 326 -30.75 9.98 22.60
C THR A 326 -30.55 11.17 21.65
N ALA A 327 -30.66 10.96 20.34
CA ALA A 327 -30.53 12.06 19.36
C ALA A 327 -31.64 13.13 19.49
N ASN A 328 -32.78 12.78 20.09
CA ASN A 328 -33.88 13.69 20.38
C ASN A 328 -33.71 14.47 21.70
N SER A 329 -33.11 13.87 22.74
CA SER A 329 -32.96 14.51 24.05
C SER A 329 -31.67 15.34 24.14
N LEU A 330 -30.55 14.85 23.62
CA LEU A 330 -29.25 15.48 23.78
C LEU A 330 -29.10 16.72 22.87
N LYS A 331 -29.01 17.89 23.51
CA LYS A 331 -28.77 19.18 22.86
C LYS A 331 -27.28 19.41 22.58
N ILE A 332 -27.00 20.00 21.43
CA ILE A 332 -25.66 20.44 21.02
C ILE A 332 -25.43 21.86 21.56
N SER A 333 -24.43 22.01 22.44
CA SER A 333 -24.11 23.24 23.18
C SER A 333 -24.14 24.49 22.30
N ASP A 334 -23.41 24.47 21.19
CA ASP A 334 -23.16 25.61 20.30
C ASP A 334 -24.41 26.10 19.53
N THR A 335 -25.54 25.39 19.59
CA THR A 335 -26.73 25.68 18.76
C THR A 335 -28.07 25.58 19.49
N GLY A 336 -28.12 24.96 20.67
CA GLY A 336 -29.36 24.65 21.40
C GLY A 336 -30.27 23.59 20.73
N MET A 337 -29.94 23.15 19.52
CA MET A 337 -30.66 22.13 18.76
C MET A 337 -30.32 20.74 19.28
N ASN A 338 -31.25 19.78 19.16
CA ASN A 338 -30.91 18.37 19.36
C ASN A 338 -30.21 17.78 18.11
N HIS A 339 -29.67 16.58 18.23
CA HIS A 339 -28.94 15.94 17.13
C HIS A 339 -29.83 15.68 15.91
N THR A 340 -31.10 15.31 16.10
CA THR A 340 -32.09 15.15 15.02
C THR A 340 -32.24 16.43 14.19
N GLN A 341 -32.49 17.58 14.86
CA GLN A 341 -32.60 18.90 14.22
C GLN A 341 -31.31 19.32 13.54
N TYR A 342 -30.15 19.02 14.13
CA TYR A 342 -28.85 19.32 13.54
C TYR A 342 -28.63 18.54 12.24
N PHE A 343 -28.85 17.22 12.22
CA PHE A 343 -28.66 16.42 11.00
C PHE A 343 -29.66 16.81 9.90
N GLU A 344 -30.90 17.11 10.24
CA GLU A 344 -31.90 17.58 9.25
C GLU A 344 -31.50 18.96 8.70
N LYS A 345 -31.19 19.95 9.56
CA LYS A 345 -30.94 21.35 9.17
C LYS A 345 -29.54 21.63 8.61
N LYS A 346 -28.49 20.93 9.06
CA LYS A 346 -27.09 21.15 8.65
C LYS A 346 -26.53 20.09 7.70
N LYS A 347 -27.19 18.94 7.55
CA LYS A 347 -26.76 17.86 6.64
C LYS A 347 -27.84 17.40 5.65
N GLY A 348 -29.10 17.80 5.80
CA GLY A 348 -30.21 17.28 4.99
C GLY A 348 -30.55 15.82 5.29
N ILE A 349 -30.12 15.29 6.44
CA ILE A 349 -30.28 13.88 6.82
C ILE A 349 -31.35 13.77 7.89
N LYS A 350 -32.48 13.16 7.55
CA LYS A 350 -33.54 12.82 8.51
C LYS A 350 -33.25 11.47 9.18
N LEU A 351 -33.06 11.49 10.50
CA LEU A 351 -32.87 10.27 11.28
C LEU A 351 -34.15 9.43 11.30
N ARG A 352 -34.00 8.10 11.17
CA ARG A 352 -35.08 7.10 11.27
C ARG A 352 -35.20 6.54 12.68
N TRP A 353 -34.08 6.44 13.41
CA TRP A 353 -34.04 5.91 14.78
C TRP A 353 -33.47 6.94 15.78
N PRO A 354 -34.08 8.15 15.90
CA PRO A 354 -33.55 9.22 16.76
C PRO A 354 -33.67 8.96 18.27
N ASN A 355 -34.30 7.85 18.67
CA ASN A 355 -34.40 7.37 20.05
C ASN A 355 -33.36 6.29 20.39
N ASP A 356 -32.44 5.98 19.47
CA ASP A 356 -31.32 5.07 19.72
C ASP A 356 -30.34 5.63 20.77
N PRO A 357 -29.62 4.74 21.50
CA PRO A 357 -28.48 5.13 22.33
C PRO A 357 -27.36 5.74 21.47
N LEU A 358 -26.68 6.78 21.95
CA LEU A 358 -25.67 7.50 21.18
C LEU A 358 -24.27 6.91 21.35
N ILE A 359 -23.52 6.73 20.25
CA ILE A 359 -22.12 6.32 20.32
C ILE A 359 -21.27 7.49 20.77
N GLN A 360 -20.55 7.35 21.89
CA GLN A 360 -19.60 8.35 22.35
C GLN A 360 -18.21 8.06 21.78
N SER A 361 -17.70 8.95 20.93
CA SER A 361 -16.29 9.01 20.54
C SER A 361 -15.55 10.02 21.40
N ARG A 362 -14.28 9.72 21.72
CA ARG A 362 -13.39 10.73 22.30
C ARG A 362 -12.97 11.73 21.23
N GLY A 363 -13.34 12.99 21.44
CA GLY A 363 -12.80 14.15 20.75
C GLY A 363 -11.45 14.57 21.31
N ARG A 364 -11.09 15.83 21.09
CA ARG A 364 -9.89 16.44 21.68
C ARG A 364 -10.21 16.96 23.08
N ASN A 365 -9.19 17.09 23.93
CA ASN A 365 -9.33 17.57 25.31
C ASN A 365 -10.39 16.78 26.13
N ASP A 366 -10.54 15.49 25.83
CA ASP A 366 -11.57 14.58 26.36
C ASP A 366 -13.05 15.02 26.15
N MET A 367 -13.29 15.91 25.19
CA MET A 367 -14.66 16.25 24.76
C MET A 367 -15.38 15.01 24.23
N LYS A 368 -16.57 14.71 24.76
CA LYS A 368 -17.44 13.66 24.23
C LYS A 368 -18.06 14.13 22.91
N ILE A 369 -17.88 13.33 21.84
CA ILE A 369 -18.57 13.51 20.56
C ILE A 369 -19.63 12.42 20.47
N HIS A 370 -20.89 12.79 20.48
CA HIS A 370 -22.02 11.86 20.36
C HIS A 370 -22.44 11.69 18.90
N LEU A 371 -22.70 10.44 18.50
CA LEU A 371 -22.93 10.05 17.10
C LEU A 371 -24.11 9.06 17.00
N PRO A 372 -25.16 9.33 16.20
CA PRO A 372 -26.27 8.40 15.99
C PRO A 372 -25.81 7.07 15.35
N PRO A 373 -26.19 5.89 15.89
CA PRO A 373 -25.72 4.60 15.38
C PRO A 373 -26.04 4.31 13.92
N GLU A 374 -27.16 4.83 13.40
CA GLU A 374 -27.57 4.61 12.00
C GLU A 374 -26.71 5.33 10.96
N LEU A 375 -25.92 6.33 11.39
CA LEU A 375 -25.01 7.08 10.52
C LEU A 375 -23.57 6.57 10.58
N LEU A 376 -23.35 5.42 11.24
CA LEU A 376 -22.06 4.82 11.46
C LEU A 376 -22.00 3.40 10.89
N HIS A 377 -20.90 3.08 10.20
CA HIS A 377 -20.57 1.74 9.74
C HIS A 377 -19.36 1.17 10.49
N THR A 378 -19.27 -0.15 10.63
CA THR A 378 -18.07 -0.81 11.16
C THR A 378 -16.91 -0.76 10.14
N THR A 379 -15.68 -0.49 10.58
CA THR A 379 -14.50 -0.55 9.68
C THR A 379 -13.88 -1.94 9.59
N GLU A 380 -14.14 -2.83 10.56
CA GLU A 380 -13.53 -4.16 10.60
C GLU A 380 -14.27 -5.14 9.68
N LEU A 381 -13.73 -5.38 8.48
CA LEU A 381 -14.29 -6.38 7.55
C LEU A 381 -14.28 -7.79 8.16
N SER A 382 -15.35 -8.56 7.93
CA SER A 382 -15.45 -9.95 8.36
C SER A 382 -14.41 -10.85 7.66
N LEU A 383 -14.09 -12.01 8.25
CA LEU A 383 -13.10 -12.94 7.68
C LEU A 383 -13.54 -13.48 6.30
N ASP A 384 -14.83 -13.73 6.10
CA ASP A 384 -15.38 -14.20 4.82
C ASP A 384 -15.41 -13.12 3.73
N VAL A 385 -15.36 -11.83 4.10
CA VAL A 385 -15.15 -10.72 3.15
C VAL A 385 -13.66 -10.56 2.88
N LYS A 386 -12.82 -10.56 3.93
CA LYS A 386 -11.35 -10.47 3.82
C LYS A 386 -10.77 -11.53 2.87
N ALA A 387 -11.22 -12.78 2.99
CA ALA A 387 -10.84 -13.89 2.11
C ALA A 387 -11.28 -13.72 0.64
N LYS A 388 -12.27 -12.86 0.37
CA LYS A 388 -12.79 -12.57 -0.98
C LYS A 388 -12.29 -11.25 -1.57
N LEU A 389 -11.57 -10.42 -0.79
CA LEU A 389 -11.08 -9.11 -1.25
C LEU A 389 -10.39 -9.14 -2.62
N PRO A 390 -9.48 -10.08 -2.94
CA PRO A 390 -8.86 -10.13 -4.27
C PRO A 390 -9.83 -10.35 -5.44
N GLN A 391 -11.04 -10.87 -5.18
CA GLN A 391 -12.08 -11.14 -6.19
C GLN A 391 -13.11 -10.00 -6.30
N ILE A 392 -13.41 -9.31 -5.20
CA ILE A 392 -14.45 -8.26 -5.14
C ILE A 392 -13.88 -6.84 -5.19
N ALA A 393 -12.60 -6.67 -4.92
CA ALA A 393 -11.89 -5.40 -4.82
C ALA A 393 -10.65 -5.33 -5.73
N GLY A 394 -10.51 -6.29 -6.66
CA GLY A 394 -9.56 -6.21 -7.76
C GLY A 394 -10.18 -5.49 -8.95
N PHE A 395 -9.49 -4.47 -9.47
CA PHE A 395 -9.87 -3.77 -10.70
C PHE A 395 -8.95 -4.21 -11.85
N PRO A 396 -9.48 -4.67 -12.99
CA PRO A 396 -8.70 -4.95 -14.20
C PRO A 396 -7.88 -3.73 -14.66
N PRO A 397 -6.69 -3.91 -15.27
CA PRO A 397 -5.86 -2.80 -15.74
C PRO A 397 -6.58 -1.84 -16.72
N ALA A 398 -7.44 -2.37 -17.61
CA ALA A 398 -8.23 -1.54 -18.53
C ALA A 398 -9.22 -0.61 -17.79
N ASP A 399 -9.96 -1.15 -16.81
CA ASP A 399 -10.89 -0.38 -15.98
C ASP A 399 -10.14 0.65 -15.14
N ARG A 400 -8.98 0.26 -14.60
CA ARG A 400 -8.08 1.13 -13.84
C ARG A 400 -7.63 2.32 -14.68
N SER A 401 -7.04 2.09 -15.86
CA SER A 401 -6.55 3.13 -16.76
C SER A 401 -7.67 4.04 -17.26
N SER A 402 -8.82 3.48 -17.66
CA SER A 402 -10.01 4.25 -18.04
C SER A 402 -10.49 5.16 -16.91
N SER A 403 -10.50 4.66 -15.67
CA SER A 403 -10.92 5.47 -14.52
C SER A 403 -9.90 6.53 -14.12
N LEU A 404 -8.59 6.26 -14.25
CA LEU A 404 -7.53 7.26 -14.04
C LEU A 404 -7.66 8.43 -15.03
N SER A 405 -7.87 8.13 -16.33
CA SER A 405 -8.16 9.14 -17.33
C SER A 405 -9.41 9.95 -16.99
N ASN A 406 -10.50 9.30 -16.57
CA ASN A 406 -11.74 9.98 -16.16
C ASN A 406 -11.58 10.83 -14.88
N PHE A 407 -10.69 10.43 -13.96
CA PHE A 407 -10.35 11.21 -12.77
C PHE A 407 -9.57 12.48 -13.13
N VAL A 408 -8.50 12.35 -13.94
CA VAL A 408 -7.70 13.50 -14.40
C VAL A 408 -8.54 14.44 -15.29
N ARG A 409 -9.47 13.90 -16.08
CA ARG A 409 -10.42 14.67 -16.88
C ARG A 409 -11.27 15.65 -16.06
N PHE A 410 -11.47 15.43 -14.75
CA PHE A 410 -12.15 16.38 -13.88
C PHE A 410 -11.29 17.63 -13.55
N LEU A 411 -9.98 17.58 -13.79
CA LEU A 411 -9.04 18.68 -13.61
C LEU A 411 -8.78 19.47 -14.91
N GLU A 412 -9.37 19.05 -16.04
CA GLU A 412 -9.32 19.78 -17.32
C GLU A 412 -10.04 21.15 -17.23
N PRO A 413 -9.57 22.15 -18.02
CA PRO A 413 -10.28 23.41 -18.21
C PRO A 413 -11.78 23.26 -18.53
N GLY A 414 -12.60 23.95 -17.76
CA GLY A 414 -14.06 24.03 -17.91
C GLY A 414 -14.85 22.82 -17.39
N LYS A 415 -14.21 21.81 -16.77
CA LYS A 415 -14.92 20.62 -16.25
C LYS A 415 -15.37 20.71 -14.79
N GLN A 416 -14.88 21.70 -14.05
CA GLN A 416 -15.20 21.91 -12.64
C GLN A 416 -16.51 22.72 -12.46
N LYS A 417 -17.11 22.69 -11.25
CA LYS A 417 -18.34 23.46 -10.96
C LYS A 417 -18.04 24.96 -10.90
N THR A 418 -16.79 25.33 -10.62
CA THR A 418 -16.18 26.66 -10.81
C THR A 418 -16.05 27.08 -12.29
N LYS A 419 -17.12 26.91 -13.09
CA LYS A 419 -17.16 27.15 -14.54
C LYS A 419 -16.61 28.52 -14.96
N ASN A 420 -16.92 29.57 -14.20
CA ASN A 420 -16.48 30.95 -14.45
C ASN A 420 -14.94 31.11 -14.44
N LEU A 421 -14.21 30.15 -13.84
CA LEU A 421 -12.76 30.22 -13.61
C LEU A 421 -11.95 29.26 -14.51
N GLN A 422 -12.62 28.52 -15.40
CA GLN A 422 -12.11 27.29 -16.03
C GLN A 422 -11.66 26.17 -15.05
N GLY A 423 -11.63 26.40 -13.73
CA GLY A 423 -11.22 25.45 -12.70
C GLY A 423 -10.00 25.95 -11.92
N LEU A 424 -9.80 25.48 -10.69
CA LEU A 424 -8.82 26.07 -9.77
C LEU A 424 -7.36 25.90 -10.22
N LEU A 425 -6.98 24.73 -10.77
CA LEU A 425 -5.62 24.50 -11.25
C LEU A 425 -5.31 25.25 -12.57
N PRO A 426 -6.17 25.18 -13.62
CA PRO A 426 -6.03 26.04 -14.79
C PRO A 426 -6.02 27.54 -14.44
N GLY A 427 -6.86 27.97 -13.49
CA GLY A 427 -6.93 29.35 -13.05
C GLY A 427 -5.57 29.88 -12.58
N ILE A 428 -4.89 29.16 -11.68
CA ILE A 428 -3.55 29.54 -11.20
C ILE A 428 -2.41 29.31 -12.22
N GLY A 429 -2.72 28.81 -13.43
CA GLY A 429 -1.73 28.58 -14.49
C GLY A 429 -1.02 27.23 -14.39
N VAL A 430 -1.70 26.19 -13.88
CA VAL A 430 -1.21 24.81 -13.88
C VAL A 430 -2.13 23.94 -14.75
N HIS A 431 -1.58 23.43 -15.86
CA HIS A 431 -2.32 22.63 -16.83
C HIS A 431 -1.82 21.18 -16.81
N ILE A 432 -2.73 20.22 -16.64
CA ILE A 432 -2.40 18.79 -16.57
C ILE A 432 -2.65 18.16 -17.94
N SER A 433 -1.70 17.34 -18.41
CA SER A 433 -1.85 16.50 -19.60
C SER A 433 -2.95 15.47 -19.41
N SER A 434 -3.81 15.29 -20.42
CA SER A 434 -4.80 14.21 -20.46
C SER A 434 -4.23 12.84 -20.80
N LYS A 435 -2.90 12.72 -20.96
CA LYS A 435 -2.19 11.46 -21.27
C LYS A 435 -1.14 11.13 -20.22
N ASN A 436 -1.16 9.86 -19.80
CA ASN A 436 -0.13 9.21 -19.01
C ASN A 436 1.24 9.25 -19.68
N ILE A 437 2.30 9.35 -18.88
CA ILE A 437 3.69 9.28 -19.36
C ILE A 437 4.05 7.83 -19.72
N PRO A 438 4.53 7.55 -20.95
CA PRO A 438 5.15 6.27 -21.29
C PRO A 438 6.53 6.17 -20.65
N VAL A 439 6.85 4.99 -20.10
CA VAL A 439 8.09 4.70 -19.37
C VAL A 439 8.71 3.44 -19.96
N ASN A 440 10.02 3.47 -20.25
CA ASN A 440 10.77 2.30 -20.69
C ASN A 440 10.91 1.29 -19.54
N VAL A 441 10.67 0.02 -19.84
CA VAL A 441 10.62 -1.07 -18.88
C VAL A 441 11.69 -2.11 -19.20
N ILE A 442 12.46 -2.51 -18.19
CA ILE A 442 13.39 -3.62 -18.30
C ILE A 442 12.64 -4.88 -17.87
N HIS A 443 12.50 -5.82 -18.81
CA HIS A 443 11.93 -7.13 -18.54
C HIS A 443 13.03 -8.07 -18.04
N MET A 444 13.07 -8.31 -16.73
CA MET A 444 14.11 -9.12 -16.10
C MET A 444 14.00 -10.60 -16.53
N PRO A 445 15.14 -11.30 -16.74
CA PRO A 445 15.13 -12.72 -17.10
C PRO A 445 14.59 -13.55 -15.93
N VAL A 446 13.84 -14.62 -16.26
CA VAL A 446 13.34 -15.55 -15.24
C VAL A 446 14.54 -16.25 -14.57
N PRO A 447 14.73 -16.14 -13.24
CA PRO A 447 15.89 -16.71 -12.57
C PRO A 447 15.92 -18.25 -12.67
N LEU A 448 17.11 -18.82 -12.78
CA LEU A 448 17.28 -20.28 -12.86
C LEU A 448 16.91 -20.93 -11.52
N LEU A 449 15.85 -21.72 -11.54
CA LEU A 449 15.34 -22.46 -10.40
C LEU A 449 15.97 -23.86 -10.36
N GLN A 450 16.73 -24.13 -9.29
CA GLN A 450 17.40 -25.41 -9.07
C GLN A 450 16.67 -26.19 -7.97
N ALA A 451 16.54 -27.51 -8.14
CA ALA A 451 15.95 -28.41 -7.14
C ALA A 451 16.88 -29.61 -6.90
N ARG A 452 16.74 -30.26 -5.74
CA ARG A 452 17.56 -31.44 -5.41
C ARG A 452 17.40 -32.53 -6.47
N GLY A 453 18.50 -32.84 -7.15
CA GLY A 453 18.58 -33.81 -8.23
C GLY A 453 17.91 -33.41 -9.56
N ILE A 454 17.38 -32.18 -9.71
CA ILE A 454 16.64 -31.74 -10.91
C ILE A 454 16.89 -30.26 -11.21
N ASN A 455 17.36 -29.97 -12.42
CA ASN A 455 17.31 -28.62 -13.00
C ASN A 455 15.91 -28.36 -13.55
N ILE A 456 15.27 -27.24 -13.19
CA ILE A 456 13.95 -26.88 -13.70
C ILE A 456 14.12 -26.01 -14.97
N PRO A 457 13.50 -26.34 -16.11
CA PRO A 457 13.70 -25.60 -17.34
C PRO A 457 13.31 -24.11 -17.23
N SER A 458 14.18 -23.25 -17.74
CA SER A 458 13.94 -21.82 -17.92
C SER A 458 12.61 -21.58 -18.64
N GLY A 459 11.82 -20.61 -18.15
CA GLY A 459 10.51 -20.29 -18.72
C GLY A 459 9.34 -21.18 -18.27
N SER A 460 9.58 -22.29 -17.54
CA SER A 460 8.49 -23.16 -17.08
C SER A 460 7.58 -22.46 -16.06
N THR A 461 6.37 -22.08 -16.49
CA THR A 461 5.33 -21.46 -15.65
C THR A 461 4.82 -22.40 -14.55
N ALA A 462 5.05 -23.71 -14.67
CA ALA A 462 4.61 -24.75 -13.75
C ALA A 462 5.77 -25.37 -12.96
N TRP A 463 6.44 -24.57 -12.13
CA TRP A 463 7.55 -25.02 -11.27
C TRP A 463 7.12 -26.00 -10.17
N ALA A 464 5.97 -25.82 -9.52
CA ALA A 464 5.55 -26.61 -8.36
C ALA A 464 5.32 -28.12 -8.63
N PRO A 465 4.78 -28.55 -9.79
CA PRO A 465 4.82 -29.95 -10.21
C PRO A 465 6.24 -30.51 -10.35
N ASN A 466 7.18 -29.74 -10.92
CA ASN A 466 8.57 -30.17 -11.09
C ASN A 466 9.31 -30.29 -9.75
N LEU A 467 9.06 -29.41 -8.78
CA LEU A 467 9.53 -29.57 -7.40
C LEU A 467 9.09 -30.88 -6.74
N SER A 468 7.96 -31.44 -7.16
CA SER A 468 7.42 -32.70 -6.59
C SER A 468 8.15 -33.95 -7.13
N ARG A 469 9.11 -33.78 -8.05
CA ARG A 469 9.99 -34.82 -8.58
C ARG A 469 11.39 -34.81 -7.94
N ALA A 470 11.71 -33.80 -7.13
CA ALA A 470 13.04 -33.61 -6.56
C ALA A 470 13.47 -34.81 -5.69
N SER A 471 14.74 -35.19 -5.78
CA SER A 471 15.33 -36.31 -5.04
C SER A 471 16.66 -35.89 -4.44
N PHE A 472 16.80 -36.06 -3.12
CA PHE A 472 18.06 -35.81 -2.42
C PHE A 472 19.04 -37.00 -2.58
N ASN A 473 18.58 -38.14 -3.10
CA ASN A 473 19.35 -39.37 -3.33
C ASN A 473 20.06 -39.95 -2.09
N VAL A 474 19.59 -39.64 -0.88
CA VAL A 474 20.14 -40.19 0.37
C VAL A 474 19.75 -41.66 0.49
N ASN A 475 20.68 -42.50 0.95
CA ASN A 475 20.40 -43.91 1.26
C ASN A 475 19.45 -43.98 2.48
N PRO A 476 18.35 -44.77 2.47
CA PRO A 476 17.45 -44.89 3.61
C PRO A 476 18.11 -45.28 4.95
N LYS A 477 19.30 -45.93 4.92
CA LYS A 477 20.11 -46.24 6.11
C LYS A 477 20.92 -45.05 6.67
N GLN A 478 21.02 -43.95 5.91
CA GLN A 478 21.69 -42.70 6.28
C GLN A 478 20.69 -41.58 6.61
N SER A 479 19.42 -41.74 6.24
CA SER A 479 18.34 -40.84 6.65
C SER A 479 18.05 -41.00 8.15
N VAL A 480 17.79 -39.89 8.84
CA VAL A 480 17.17 -39.89 10.16
C VAL A 480 15.70 -40.26 10.01
N GLU A 481 15.28 -41.39 10.59
CA GLU A 481 13.87 -41.75 10.67
C GLU A 481 13.23 -41.05 11.88
N LEU A 482 12.09 -40.41 11.64
CA LEU A 482 11.32 -39.65 12.62
C LEU A 482 10.06 -40.43 12.99
N ASP A 483 9.86 -40.63 14.29
CA ASP A 483 8.71 -41.32 14.85
C ASP A 483 7.48 -40.39 14.88
N LEU A 484 6.31 -40.97 14.61
CA LEU A 484 5.08 -40.18 14.48
C LEU A 484 4.19 -40.21 15.72
N ILE A 485 3.68 -39.03 16.05
CA ILE A 485 2.48 -38.88 16.88
C ILE A 485 1.36 -38.35 15.99
N VAL A 486 0.27 -39.10 15.88
CA VAL A 486 -0.90 -38.73 15.07
C VAL A 486 -2.05 -38.32 15.98
N ILE A 487 -2.45 -37.05 15.92
CA ILE A 487 -3.62 -36.52 16.64
C ILE A 487 -4.77 -36.46 15.63
N TYR A 488 -5.98 -36.88 16.02
CA TYR A 488 -7.13 -36.88 15.11
C TYR A 488 -8.45 -36.68 15.85
N ASN A 489 -9.44 -36.05 15.19
CA ASN A 489 -10.79 -35.98 15.74
C ASN A 489 -11.55 -37.27 15.36
N ASP A 490 -11.94 -38.03 16.38
CA ASP A 490 -12.58 -39.35 16.24
C ASP A 490 -14.01 -39.26 15.65
N ARG A 491 -14.73 -38.16 15.92
CA ARG A 491 -16.03 -37.83 15.31
C ARG A 491 -15.91 -37.19 13.92
N GLY A 492 -14.69 -36.82 13.51
CA GLY A 492 -14.41 -36.12 12.26
C GLY A 492 -13.85 -37.06 11.20
N ILE A 493 -12.52 -37.26 11.24
CA ILE A 493 -11.79 -38.10 10.30
C ILE A 493 -11.83 -39.58 10.69
N GLY A 494 -11.94 -39.87 11.99
CA GLY A 494 -11.88 -41.23 12.54
C GLY A 494 -10.52 -41.90 12.37
N LYS A 495 -10.31 -43.01 13.08
CA LYS A 495 -9.00 -43.69 13.16
C LYS A 495 -8.49 -44.17 11.79
N ALA A 496 -9.35 -44.84 11.01
CA ALA A 496 -8.99 -45.37 9.70
C ALA A 496 -8.68 -44.26 8.67
N GLY A 497 -9.42 -43.14 8.70
CA GLY A 497 -9.16 -41.98 7.87
C GLY A 497 -7.82 -41.32 8.20
N ALA A 498 -7.49 -41.24 9.50
CA ALA A 498 -6.23 -40.69 9.98
C ALA A 498 -5.05 -41.58 9.55
N GLN A 499 -5.15 -42.90 9.73
CA GLN A 499 -4.14 -43.87 9.27
C GLN A 499 -3.91 -43.78 7.75
N LYS A 500 -4.97 -43.78 6.94
CA LYS A 500 -4.89 -43.61 5.47
C LYS A 500 -4.21 -42.30 5.06
N THR A 501 -4.58 -41.20 5.72
CA THR A 501 -4.04 -39.86 5.39
C THR A 501 -2.56 -39.75 5.80
N THR A 502 -2.20 -40.21 7.00
CA THR A 502 -0.81 -40.26 7.47
C THR A 502 0.04 -41.16 6.57
N GLY A 503 -0.44 -42.34 6.17
CA GLY A 503 0.28 -43.24 5.25
C GLY A 503 0.62 -42.57 3.91
N ARG A 504 -0.34 -41.85 3.30
CA ARG A 504 -0.12 -41.05 2.09
C ARG A 504 0.94 -39.96 2.30
N ILE A 505 0.90 -39.26 3.44
CA ILE A 505 1.90 -38.23 3.78
C ILE A 505 3.29 -38.83 3.94
N CYS A 506 3.42 -39.95 4.69
CA CYS A 506 4.69 -40.64 4.89
C CYS A 506 5.30 -41.12 3.58
N GLN A 507 4.48 -41.71 2.70
CA GLN A 507 4.91 -42.11 1.35
C GLN A 507 5.43 -40.90 0.55
N MET A 508 4.69 -39.79 0.53
CA MET A 508 5.10 -38.59 -0.21
C MET A 508 6.38 -37.95 0.34
N VAL A 509 6.57 -37.90 1.67
CA VAL A 509 7.82 -37.42 2.29
C VAL A 509 8.98 -38.35 1.96
N ASN A 510 8.81 -39.66 2.13
CA ASN A 510 9.87 -40.65 1.94
C ASN A 510 10.29 -40.77 0.46
N ASN A 511 9.40 -40.47 -0.49
CA ASN A 511 9.69 -40.48 -1.93
C ASN A 511 10.76 -39.45 -2.36
N PHE A 512 10.98 -38.37 -1.59
CA PHE A 512 12.09 -37.42 -1.85
C PHE A 512 13.48 -38.01 -1.57
N LYS A 513 13.58 -39.21 -0.96
CA LYS A 513 14.84 -39.86 -0.55
C LYS A 513 15.73 -38.91 0.27
N GLY A 514 15.10 -38.20 1.21
CA GLY A 514 15.68 -37.10 1.97
C GLY A 514 16.61 -37.51 3.12
N PRO A 515 17.31 -36.54 3.73
CA PRO A 515 18.05 -36.76 4.98
C PRO A 515 17.11 -37.08 6.17
N TYR A 516 15.81 -36.81 6.04
CA TYR A 516 14.77 -37.18 6.99
C TYR A 516 13.71 -38.07 6.32
N ARG A 517 13.22 -39.06 7.06
CA ARG A 517 12.13 -39.96 6.67
C ARG A 517 11.11 -40.07 7.80
N LEU A 518 9.85 -40.33 7.49
CA LEU A 518 8.81 -40.59 8.50
C LEU A 518 8.58 -42.10 8.64
N ASN A 519 8.53 -42.57 9.89
CA ASN A 519 8.03 -43.90 10.22
C ASN A 519 6.51 -43.97 9.89
N PRO A 520 6.05 -44.88 9.02
CA PRO A 520 4.63 -44.99 8.68
C PRO A 520 3.76 -45.54 9.83
N ASN A 521 4.37 -46.15 10.85
CA ASN A 521 3.70 -46.69 12.02
C ASN A 521 3.84 -45.69 13.19
N PRO A 522 2.78 -44.98 13.61
CA PRO A 522 2.90 -43.95 14.65
C PRO A 522 3.03 -44.56 16.05
N SER A 523 4.13 -44.21 16.74
CA SER A 523 4.43 -44.60 18.12
C SER A 523 3.38 -44.14 19.15
N LEU A 524 2.57 -43.12 18.81
CA LEU A 524 1.36 -42.77 19.56
C LEU A 524 0.27 -42.24 18.62
N THR A 525 -0.98 -42.67 18.83
CA THR A 525 -2.16 -42.09 18.16
C THR A 525 -3.14 -41.56 19.21
N ILE A 526 -3.50 -40.28 19.13
CA ILE A 526 -4.31 -39.56 20.12
C ILE A 526 -5.70 -39.25 19.51
N PRO A 527 -6.78 -39.94 19.92
CA PRO A 527 -8.14 -39.48 19.65
C PRO A 527 -8.41 -38.22 20.48
N ALA A 528 -8.79 -37.14 19.81
CA ALA A 528 -9.07 -35.83 20.42
C ALA A 528 -10.51 -35.38 20.16
N GLY A 529 -11.05 -34.57 21.08
CA GLY A 529 -12.27 -33.80 20.83
C GLY A 529 -11.95 -32.45 20.20
N ASP A 530 -12.89 -31.50 20.25
CA ASP A 530 -12.71 -30.14 19.75
C ASP A 530 -12.33 -29.14 20.86
N ARG A 531 -11.69 -28.01 20.50
CA ARG A 531 -11.32 -26.91 21.42
C ARG A 531 -10.61 -27.42 22.69
N ALA A 532 -11.19 -27.18 23.87
CA ALA A 532 -10.61 -27.59 25.16
C ALA A 532 -10.43 -29.10 25.30
N GLN A 533 -11.26 -29.91 24.63
CA GLN A 533 -11.09 -31.35 24.57
C GLN A 533 -9.97 -31.76 23.60
N HIS A 534 -9.63 -30.90 22.63
CA HIS A 534 -8.45 -31.08 21.78
C HIS A 534 -7.17 -30.87 22.63
N TRP A 535 -6.89 -29.64 23.05
CA TRP A 535 -5.61 -29.34 23.70
C TRP A 535 -5.44 -30.04 25.05
N GLY A 536 -6.51 -30.18 25.85
CA GLY A 536 -6.46 -30.84 27.15
C GLY A 536 -6.18 -32.35 27.06
N THR A 537 -6.65 -33.02 26.00
CA THR A 537 -6.35 -34.45 25.79
C THR A 537 -4.92 -34.66 25.33
N VAL A 538 -4.45 -33.83 24.39
CA VAL A 538 -3.07 -33.88 23.89
C VAL A 538 -2.07 -33.55 24.99
N GLN A 539 -2.33 -32.53 25.82
CA GLN A 539 -1.48 -32.18 26.96
C GLN A 539 -1.38 -33.35 27.95
N ARG A 540 -2.50 -33.93 28.39
CA ARG A 540 -2.51 -35.09 29.30
C ARG A 540 -1.82 -36.33 28.72
N GLN A 541 -1.90 -36.55 27.41
CA GLN A 541 -1.25 -37.70 26.76
C GLN A 541 0.26 -37.52 26.55
N LEU A 542 0.75 -36.27 26.46
CA LEU A 542 2.18 -35.95 26.33
C LEU A 542 2.86 -35.60 27.66
N GLU A 543 2.09 -35.36 28.72
CA GLU A 543 2.60 -35.08 30.07
C GLU A 543 3.51 -36.21 30.57
N GLY A 544 4.66 -35.84 31.15
CA GLY A 544 5.73 -36.77 31.53
C GLY A 544 6.50 -37.43 30.37
N ARG A 545 5.99 -37.42 29.12
CA ARG A 545 6.64 -38.09 27.98
C ARG A 545 7.69 -37.21 27.31
N ARG A 546 8.97 -37.49 27.57
CA ARG A 546 10.09 -36.94 26.79
C ARG A 546 10.59 -37.95 25.76
N MET A 547 10.08 -37.82 24.53
CA MET A 547 10.49 -38.63 23.38
C MET A 547 11.55 -37.86 22.56
N GLN A 548 12.27 -38.55 21.67
CA GLN A 548 13.24 -37.95 20.75
C GLN A 548 12.83 -38.24 19.30
N ASN A 549 13.36 -37.48 18.34
CA ASN A 549 13.11 -37.64 16.90
C ASN A 549 11.61 -37.66 16.51
N ILE A 550 10.75 -36.98 17.29
CA ILE A 550 9.30 -36.95 17.04
C ILE A 550 8.91 -35.92 15.99
N PHE A 551 8.04 -36.33 15.07
CA PHE A 551 7.23 -35.43 14.26
C PHE A 551 5.74 -35.63 14.54
N ILE A 552 5.01 -34.55 14.84
CA ILE A 552 3.59 -34.57 15.15
C ILE A 552 2.77 -34.22 13.90
N ILE A 553 1.81 -35.08 13.55
CA ILE A 553 0.81 -34.81 12.51
C ILE A 553 -0.56 -34.67 13.20
N ASP A 554 -1.11 -33.47 13.13
CA ASP A 554 -2.43 -33.13 13.66
C ASP A 554 -3.45 -33.10 12.52
N LEU A 555 -4.41 -34.02 12.60
CA LEU A 555 -5.48 -34.25 11.65
C LEU A 555 -6.86 -33.90 12.25
N THR A 556 -6.91 -33.04 13.26
CA THR A 556 -8.18 -32.48 13.75
C THR A 556 -8.81 -31.52 12.74
N LYS A 557 -10.12 -31.30 12.87
CA LYS A 557 -10.92 -30.42 12.02
C LYS A 557 -11.55 -29.34 12.91
N PRO A 558 -11.52 -28.05 12.53
CA PRO A 558 -12.21 -27.01 13.30
C PRO A 558 -13.71 -27.28 13.43
N PRO A 559 -14.31 -27.14 14.64
CA PRO A 559 -15.73 -27.39 14.85
C PRO A 559 -16.61 -26.41 14.06
N GLY A 560 -17.80 -26.86 13.66
CA GLY A 560 -18.80 -26.02 12.97
C GLY A 560 -18.38 -25.48 11.59
N GLY A 561 -17.25 -25.94 11.03
CA GLY A 561 -16.70 -25.39 9.78
C GLY A 561 -15.93 -24.08 9.95
N ALA A 562 -15.52 -23.73 11.17
CA ALA A 562 -14.73 -22.53 11.44
C ALA A 562 -13.43 -22.49 10.61
N GLN A 563 -12.98 -21.28 10.21
CA GLN A 563 -11.78 -21.14 9.37
C GLN A 563 -10.48 -21.60 10.08
N SER A 564 -10.45 -21.58 11.42
CA SER A 564 -9.31 -21.99 12.27
C SER A 564 -9.78 -22.73 13.52
N ASP A 565 -8.91 -23.58 14.08
CA ASP A 565 -9.11 -24.20 15.40
C ASP A 565 -8.48 -23.31 16.50
N GLU A 566 -9.23 -23.11 17.58
CA GLU A 566 -8.79 -22.42 18.79
C GLU A 566 -7.64 -23.15 19.51
N ALA A 567 -7.51 -24.47 19.31
CA ALA A 567 -6.41 -25.25 19.88
C ALA A 567 -5.06 -25.00 19.18
N TYR A 568 -5.05 -24.60 17.92
CA TYR A 568 -3.83 -24.46 17.10
C TYR A 568 -2.71 -23.67 17.78
N PRO A 569 -2.90 -22.42 18.27
CA PRO A 569 -1.82 -21.67 18.91
C PRO A 569 -1.36 -22.29 20.23
N ILE A 570 -2.27 -22.87 21.01
CA ILE A 570 -1.98 -23.50 22.31
C ILE A 570 -1.11 -24.74 22.10
N LEU A 571 -1.50 -25.59 21.15
CA LEU A 571 -0.77 -26.80 20.79
C LEU A 571 0.55 -26.48 20.12
N LYS A 572 0.60 -25.50 19.20
CA LYS A 572 1.84 -25.10 18.55
C LYS A 572 2.87 -24.58 19.57
N ALA A 573 2.46 -23.77 20.54
CA ALA A 573 3.32 -23.34 21.64
C ALA A 573 3.75 -24.51 22.54
N THR A 574 2.84 -25.45 22.84
CA THR A 574 3.11 -26.66 23.64
C THR A 574 4.17 -27.54 22.96
N PHE A 575 4.02 -27.82 21.66
CA PHE A 575 4.96 -28.63 20.90
C PHE A 575 6.34 -27.96 20.77
N SER A 576 6.38 -26.65 20.51
CA SER A 576 7.63 -25.89 20.50
C SER A 576 8.36 -25.93 21.84
N ARG A 577 7.64 -25.90 22.98
CA ARG A 577 8.24 -26.02 24.32
C ARG A 577 8.87 -27.41 24.58
N TYR A 578 8.35 -28.46 23.95
CA TYR A 578 8.95 -29.80 23.98
C TYR A 578 10.03 -30.04 22.90
N GLY A 579 10.22 -29.09 21.97
CA GLY A 579 11.10 -29.26 20.81
C GLY A 579 10.52 -30.16 19.69
N TYR A 580 9.22 -30.44 19.71
CA TYR A 580 8.57 -31.35 18.75
C TYR A 580 8.17 -30.62 17.45
N LEU A 581 8.67 -31.12 16.31
CA LEU A 581 8.24 -30.68 15.00
C LEU A 581 6.77 -31.05 14.76
N SER A 582 6.03 -30.20 14.05
CA SER A 582 4.57 -30.32 13.98
C SER A 582 3.93 -29.74 12.72
N GLN A 583 3.03 -30.52 12.13
CA GLN A 583 2.18 -30.20 10.97
C GLN A 583 0.70 -30.37 11.33
N PHE A 584 -0.10 -29.36 11.01
CA PHE A 584 -1.56 -29.41 11.09
C PHE A 584 -2.12 -29.52 9.67
N VAL A 585 -3.20 -30.27 9.46
CA VAL A 585 -3.83 -30.48 8.14
C VAL A 585 -5.32 -30.13 8.22
N ASN A 586 -5.75 -29.05 7.56
CA ASN A 586 -7.12 -28.54 7.69
C ASN A 586 -8.09 -29.19 6.68
N PHE A 587 -8.98 -30.05 7.19
CA PHE A 587 -9.98 -30.78 6.41
C PHE A 587 -11.11 -29.92 5.82
N ASN A 588 -11.19 -28.63 6.13
CA ASN A 588 -12.14 -27.71 5.48
C ASN A 588 -11.74 -27.38 4.03
N THR A 589 -10.46 -27.54 3.65
CA THR A 589 -9.98 -27.31 2.28
C THR A 589 -10.21 -28.53 1.36
N PHE A 590 -9.99 -29.73 1.90
CA PHE A 590 -10.21 -31.01 1.24
C PHE A 590 -10.30 -32.13 2.29
N ASP A 591 -11.26 -33.04 2.12
CA ASP A 591 -11.31 -34.28 2.90
C ASP A 591 -10.45 -35.36 2.25
N HIS A 592 -9.33 -35.70 2.89
CA HIS A 592 -8.36 -36.68 2.41
C HIS A 592 -8.68 -38.13 2.83
N ALA A 593 -9.62 -38.33 3.76
CA ALA A 593 -9.97 -39.65 4.30
C ALA A 593 -10.99 -40.38 3.42
N ARG A 594 -12.01 -39.69 2.93
CA ARG A 594 -12.99 -40.24 1.98
C ARG A 594 -12.32 -40.77 0.68
N PRO A 595 -12.96 -41.67 -0.08
CA PRO A 595 -12.53 -41.95 -1.45
C PRO A 595 -12.67 -40.69 -2.34
N PRO A 596 -11.80 -40.53 -3.35
CA PRO A 596 -11.99 -39.54 -4.40
C PRO A 596 -13.23 -39.88 -5.24
N ARG A 597 -13.91 -38.85 -5.76
CA ARG A 597 -15.10 -39.00 -6.61
C ARG A 597 -14.77 -39.17 -8.09
N ASP A 598 -13.67 -38.57 -8.54
CA ASP A 598 -13.12 -38.68 -9.88
C ASP A 598 -11.60 -38.41 -9.85
N ASP A 599 -10.93 -38.54 -11.00
CA ASP A 599 -9.48 -38.31 -11.12
C ASP A 599 -9.06 -36.87 -10.77
N ARG A 600 -9.98 -35.89 -10.91
CA ARG A 600 -9.71 -34.48 -10.60
C ARG A 600 -9.71 -34.26 -9.08
N ASP A 601 -10.60 -34.94 -8.39
CA ASP A 601 -10.70 -34.97 -6.93
C ASP A 601 -9.44 -35.63 -6.32
N GLU A 602 -9.00 -36.78 -6.85
CA GLU A 602 -7.75 -37.44 -6.43
C GLU A 602 -6.52 -36.60 -6.77
N LYS A 603 -6.44 -36.02 -7.98
CA LYS A 603 -5.35 -35.12 -8.39
C LYS A 603 -5.29 -33.87 -7.50
N LYS A 604 -6.43 -33.29 -7.11
CA LYS A 604 -6.50 -32.18 -6.15
C LYS A 604 -6.00 -32.60 -4.77
N GLY A 605 -6.45 -33.74 -4.26
CA GLY A 605 -5.96 -34.31 -3.00
C GLY A 605 -4.45 -34.54 -3.00
N GLY A 606 -3.92 -35.11 -4.09
CA GLY A 606 -2.49 -35.34 -4.29
C GLY A 606 -1.65 -34.06 -4.33
N ILE A 607 -2.10 -33.01 -5.03
CA ILE A 607 -1.42 -31.70 -5.09
C ILE A 607 -1.30 -31.08 -3.69
N ILE A 608 -2.37 -31.16 -2.89
CA ILE A 608 -2.38 -30.63 -1.51
C ILE A 608 -1.41 -31.42 -0.61
N LEU A 609 -1.49 -32.76 -0.61
CA LEU A 609 -0.62 -33.58 0.24
C LEU A 609 0.85 -33.52 -0.18
N GLN A 610 1.16 -33.32 -1.46
CA GLN A 610 2.52 -33.02 -1.94
C GLN A 610 3.03 -31.67 -1.40
N GLY A 611 2.15 -30.66 -1.27
CA GLY A 611 2.47 -29.42 -0.57
C GLY A 611 2.81 -29.64 0.91
N VAL A 612 2.00 -30.45 1.60
CA VAL A 612 2.22 -30.84 3.00
C VAL A 612 3.54 -31.60 3.16
N ALA A 613 3.86 -32.55 2.29
CA ALA A 613 5.11 -33.33 2.34
C ALA A 613 6.35 -32.43 2.19
N ARG A 614 6.32 -31.46 1.27
CA ARG A 614 7.39 -30.45 1.15
C ARG A 614 7.53 -29.60 2.40
N GLN A 615 6.41 -29.15 2.99
CA GLN A 615 6.41 -28.36 4.23
C GLN A 615 6.96 -29.15 5.42
N ILE A 616 6.70 -30.46 5.50
CA ILE A 616 7.27 -31.36 6.52
C ILE A 616 8.80 -31.43 6.38
N LEU A 617 9.31 -31.72 5.17
CA LEU A 617 10.76 -31.79 4.91
C LEU A 617 11.47 -30.46 5.24
N GLN A 618 10.87 -29.33 4.86
CA GLN A 618 11.39 -28.00 5.21
C GLN A 618 11.41 -27.75 6.73
N LYS A 619 10.41 -28.23 7.48
CA LYS A 619 10.38 -28.15 8.96
C LYS A 619 11.47 -29.00 9.63
N CYS A 620 11.92 -30.07 8.98
CA CYS A 620 13.10 -30.81 9.42
C CYS A 620 14.43 -30.15 8.99
N GLY A 621 14.39 -29.05 8.22
CA GLY A 621 15.57 -28.33 7.73
C GLY A 621 16.08 -28.75 6.36
N ALA A 622 15.31 -29.54 5.58
CA ALA A 622 15.72 -29.99 4.26
C ALA A 622 15.38 -28.97 3.15
N PHE A 623 16.41 -28.38 2.53
CA PHE A 623 16.26 -27.47 1.40
C PHE A 623 16.02 -28.23 0.08
N ILE A 624 14.79 -28.15 -0.43
CA ILE A 624 14.31 -28.87 -1.62
C ILE A 624 14.73 -28.15 -2.92
N TRP A 625 14.76 -26.81 -2.90
CA TRP A 625 15.03 -25.95 -4.05
C TRP A 625 15.65 -24.62 -3.65
N TRP A 626 16.26 -23.95 -4.61
CA TRP A 626 16.86 -22.62 -4.49
C TRP A 626 16.94 -21.92 -5.86
N VAL A 627 17.36 -20.66 -5.86
CA VAL A 627 17.73 -19.90 -7.06
C VAL A 627 19.26 -19.79 -7.12
N GLU A 628 19.86 -19.78 -8.32
CA GLU A 628 21.29 -19.49 -8.45
C GLU A 628 21.56 -18.00 -8.13
N ILE A 629 22.18 -17.76 -6.97
CA ILE A 629 22.61 -16.41 -6.54
C ILE A 629 23.94 -16.09 -7.25
N PRO A 630 24.10 -14.88 -7.85
CA PRO A 630 25.29 -14.47 -8.59
C PRO A 630 26.63 -14.77 -7.89
N ARG A 631 27.67 -15.06 -8.68
CA ARG A 631 29.00 -15.49 -8.20
C ARG A 631 29.84 -14.34 -7.67
N GLU A 632 29.49 -13.14 -8.11
CA GLU A 632 30.08 -11.85 -7.79
C GLU A 632 29.78 -11.41 -6.36
N ILE A 633 28.76 -12.00 -5.72
CA ILE A 633 28.38 -11.71 -4.33
C ILE A 633 29.29 -12.52 -3.38
N PRO A 634 30.08 -11.88 -2.49
CA PRO A 634 31.02 -12.58 -1.61
C PRO A 634 30.32 -13.52 -0.63
N ARG A 635 30.91 -14.69 -0.41
CA ARG A 635 30.37 -15.76 0.45
C ARG A 635 31.29 -16.05 1.66
N PRO A 636 30.75 -16.42 2.84
CA PRO A 636 29.34 -16.67 3.14
C PRO A 636 28.47 -15.40 3.08
N LEU A 637 27.33 -15.51 2.40
CA LEU A 637 26.34 -14.43 2.25
C LEU A 637 25.26 -14.60 3.31
N VAL A 638 25.02 -13.56 4.10
CA VAL A 638 23.95 -13.50 5.09
C VAL A 638 22.78 -12.68 4.55
N MET A 639 21.59 -13.27 4.60
CA MET A 639 20.33 -12.69 4.13
C MET A 639 19.38 -12.58 5.32
N VAL A 640 19.00 -11.34 5.68
CA VAL A 640 18.19 -11.05 6.87
C VAL A 640 16.84 -10.50 6.46
N GLY A 641 15.75 -11.17 6.86
CA GLY A 641 14.38 -10.65 6.79
C GLY A 641 13.89 -10.21 8.17
N ILE A 642 13.24 -9.05 8.25
CA ILE A 642 12.75 -8.45 9.50
C ILE A 642 11.31 -7.94 9.32
N ASP A 643 10.40 -8.41 10.18
CA ASP A 643 8.99 -8.00 10.28
C ASP A 643 8.58 -7.80 11.76
N VAL A 644 7.54 -7.01 12.03
CA VAL A 644 7.04 -6.72 13.38
C VAL A 644 5.51 -6.81 13.45
N PHE A 645 5.02 -7.98 13.85
CA PHE A 645 3.58 -8.21 14.00
C PHE A 645 2.98 -7.42 15.17
N HIS A 646 1.99 -6.58 14.86
CA HIS A 646 1.17 -5.87 15.85
C HIS A 646 -0.09 -6.68 16.19
N ALA A 647 -0.14 -7.24 17.40
CA ALA A 647 -1.30 -8.01 17.85
C ALA A 647 -2.53 -7.09 18.10
N PRO A 648 -3.75 -7.49 17.69
CA PRO A 648 -4.98 -6.76 18.01
C PRO A 648 -5.16 -6.55 19.52
N LYS A 649 -5.81 -5.44 19.90
CA LYS A 649 -6.20 -5.17 21.30
C LYS A 649 -7.07 -6.29 21.86
N SER A 650 -7.22 -6.38 23.17
CA SER A 650 -8.12 -7.36 23.79
C SER A 650 -8.84 -6.79 24.99
N PHE A 651 -10.09 -7.19 25.19
CA PHE A 651 -10.94 -6.71 26.26
C PHE A 651 -10.67 -7.50 27.56
N ASP A 652 -10.28 -6.81 28.62
CA ASP A 652 -10.26 -7.36 29.98
C ASP A 652 -11.65 -7.21 30.61
N LYS A 653 -12.31 -8.35 30.86
CA LYS A 653 -13.64 -8.42 31.48
C LYS A 653 -13.68 -7.83 32.90
N ARG A 654 -12.56 -7.87 33.64
CA ARG A 654 -12.48 -7.39 35.03
C ARG A 654 -12.32 -5.87 35.10
N THR A 655 -11.46 -5.30 34.26
CA THR A 655 -11.25 -3.83 34.22
C THR A 655 -12.17 -3.08 33.26
N LYS A 656 -12.99 -3.82 32.49
CA LYS A 656 -13.94 -3.31 31.47
C LYS A 656 -13.29 -2.37 30.45
N LYS A 657 -12.07 -2.70 30.03
CA LYS A 657 -11.24 -1.90 29.13
C LYS A 657 -10.49 -2.77 28.13
N PHE A 658 -10.26 -2.22 26.94
CA PHE A 658 -9.32 -2.80 25.99
C PHE A 658 -7.88 -2.49 26.39
N PHE A 659 -7.07 -3.53 26.61
CA PHE A 659 -5.62 -3.41 26.77
C PHE A 659 -4.92 -3.69 25.43
N PRO A 660 -3.81 -2.99 25.13
CA PRO A 660 -3.00 -3.29 23.95
C PRO A 660 -2.15 -4.54 24.21
N LYS A 661 -2.06 -5.44 23.22
CA LYS A 661 -1.18 -6.61 23.28
C LYS A 661 0.22 -6.25 22.80
N MET A 662 1.23 -6.93 23.35
CA MET A 662 2.62 -6.81 22.90
C MET A 662 2.72 -7.08 21.39
N SER A 663 3.57 -6.31 20.72
CA SER A 663 3.98 -6.61 19.35
C SER A 663 5.07 -7.69 19.37
N VAL A 664 5.38 -8.32 18.24
CA VAL A 664 6.44 -9.32 18.13
C VAL A 664 7.31 -9.02 16.91
N ALA A 665 8.60 -8.74 17.12
CA ALA A 665 9.56 -8.71 16.04
C ALA A 665 10.00 -10.13 15.69
N ALA A 666 10.05 -10.46 14.41
CA ALA A 666 10.55 -11.72 13.88
C ALA A 666 11.78 -11.44 13.00
N PHE A 667 12.87 -12.14 13.30
CA PHE A 667 14.10 -12.11 12.54
C PHE A 667 14.30 -13.46 11.88
N VAL A 668 14.50 -13.47 10.56
CA VAL A 668 14.80 -14.68 9.78
C VAL A 668 16.13 -14.46 9.07
N ILE A 669 17.12 -15.31 9.38
CA ILE A 669 18.45 -15.23 8.79
C ILE A 669 18.71 -16.50 7.98
N MET A 670 18.89 -16.33 6.67
CA MET A 670 19.32 -17.38 5.76
C MET A 670 20.78 -17.14 5.38
N VAL A 671 21.58 -18.20 5.29
CA VAL A 671 23.03 -18.10 5.02
C VAL A 671 23.42 -19.00 3.87
N ASP A 672 23.87 -18.42 2.77
CA ASP A 672 24.46 -19.15 1.64
C ASP A 672 25.94 -19.46 1.95
N LYS A 673 26.27 -20.74 2.12
CA LYS A 673 27.66 -21.23 2.26
C LYS A 673 28.28 -21.71 0.94
N GLY A 674 27.53 -21.78 -0.16
CA GLY A 674 28.01 -22.27 -1.45
C GLY A 674 26.88 -22.69 -2.41
N HIS A 675 27.17 -22.61 -3.71
CA HIS A 675 26.22 -22.66 -4.83
C HIS A 675 25.32 -23.92 -4.89
N ASP A 676 25.71 -25.04 -4.27
CA ASP A 676 24.99 -26.33 -4.30
C ASP A 676 23.77 -26.38 -3.36
N GLY A 677 23.09 -25.25 -3.17
CA GLY A 677 21.96 -25.11 -2.26
C GLY A 677 22.32 -25.30 -0.78
N ASN A 678 23.56 -25.01 -0.39
CA ASN A 678 24.07 -25.21 0.97
C ASN A 678 23.66 -24.05 1.90
N TYR A 679 22.36 -23.94 2.12
CA TYR A 679 21.76 -22.92 2.97
C TYR A 679 21.66 -23.39 4.42
N LEU A 680 21.93 -22.48 5.36
CA LEU A 680 21.50 -22.60 6.76
C LEU A 680 20.40 -21.60 7.07
N LEU A 681 19.55 -21.93 8.04
CA LEU A 681 18.48 -21.06 8.54
C LEU A 681 18.65 -20.87 10.04
N TYR A 682 18.50 -19.63 10.49
CA TYR A 682 18.35 -19.23 11.89
C TYR A 682 17.13 -18.32 11.98
N SER A 683 16.35 -18.42 13.06
CA SER A 683 15.25 -17.49 13.30
C SER A 683 15.02 -17.26 14.79
N GLU A 684 14.69 -16.03 15.13
CA GLU A 684 14.42 -15.60 16.50
C GLU A 684 13.22 -14.64 16.51
N ALA A 685 12.40 -14.70 17.55
CA ALA A 685 11.23 -13.84 17.71
C ALA A 685 11.19 -13.23 19.11
N MET A 686 10.98 -11.91 19.19
CA MET A 686 11.08 -11.13 20.42
C MET A 686 9.81 -10.32 20.70
N PRO A 687 9.28 -10.33 21.93
CA PRO A 687 8.19 -9.45 22.32
C PRO A 687 8.66 -8.00 22.40
N ARG A 688 7.82 -7.07 21.94
CA ARG A 688 8.04 -5.62 21.99
C ARG A 688 6.84 -4.92 22.64
N PRO A 689 7.04 -3.74 23.27
CA PRO A 689 5.94 -2.89 23.69
C PRO A 689 4.94 -2.68 22.55
N ALA A 690 3.64 -2.65 22.88
CA ALA A 690 2.58 -2.61 21.89
C ALA A 690 2.70 -1.40 20.95
N GLY A 691 2.74 -1.65 19.64
CA GLY A 691 2.90 -0.61 18.63
C GLY A 691 4.34 -0.10 18.44
N LYS A 692 5.35 -0.67 19.12
CA LYS A 692 6.76 -0.28 18.93
C LYS A 692 7.37 -0.97 17.69
N GLU A 693 7.01 -0.45 16.53
CA GLU A 693 7.53 -0.88 15.22
C GLU A 693 9.06 -0.75 15.11
N LEU A 694 9.58 0.46 15.33
CA LEU A 694 10.98 0.83 15.01
C LEU A 694 11.96 0.63 16.18
N MET A 695 13.23 0.95 15.90
CA MET A 695 14.38 0.88 16.81
C MET A 695 14.69 -0.56 17.24
N LEU A 696 15.11 -1.39 16.27
CA LEU A 696 15.49 -2.79 16.45
C LEU A 696 17.01 -3.02 16.49
N GLY A 697 17.84 -1.98 16.41
CA GLY A 697 19.28 -2.13 16.21
C GLY A 697 19.97 -2.99 17.29
N ALA A 698 19.71 -2.72 18.57
CA ALA A 698 20.29 -3.48 19.66
C ALA A 698 19.86 -4.95 19.66
N GLU A 699 18.58 -5.22 19.37
CA GLU A 699 18.03 -6.56 19.21
C GLU A 699 18.69 -7.28 18.03
N LEU A 700 18.75 -6.64 16.86
CA LEU A 700 19.34 -7.15 15.61
C LEU A 700 20.83 -7.48 15.76
N HIS A 701 21.60 -6.62 16.44
CA HIS A 701 23.00 -6.91 16.81
C HIS A 701 23.10 -8.21 17.64
N GLY A 702 22.22 -8.37 18.64
CA GLY A 702 22.17 -9.56 19.48
C GLY A 702 21.83 -10.83 18.70
N VAL A 703 20.82 -10.77 17.84
CA VAL A 703 20.38 -11.90 16.98
C VAL A 703 21.50 -12.31 16.02
N LEU A 704 22.12 -11.35 15.31
CA LEU A 704 23.22 -11.63 14.39
C LEU A 704 24.43 -12.24 15.12
N THR A 705 24.80 -11.70 16.27
CA THR A 705 25.90 -12.22 17.10
C THR A 705 25.66 -13.67 17.54
N ARG A 706 24.43 -14.03 17.92
CA ARG A 706 24.04 -15.41 18.24
C ARG A 706 24.07 -16.31 17.01
N CYS A 707 23.44 -15.87 15.91
CA CYS A 707 23.41 -16.60 14.64
C CYS A 707 24.81 -16.94 14.14
N PHE A 708 25.75 -15.98 14.14
CA PHE A 708 27.11 -16.19 13.63
C PHE A 708 27.89 -17.22 14.49
N ARG A 709 27.69 -17.17 15.81
CA ARG A 709 28.26 -18.10 16.78
C ARG A 709 27.70 -19.53 16.62
N GLU A 710 26.38 -19.65 16.49
CA GLU A 710 25.68 -20.93 16.52
C GLU A 710 25.74 -21.67 15.18
N LEU A 711 25.65 -20.95 14.05
CA LEU A 711 25.87 -21.50 12.71
C LEU A 711 27.36 -21.65 12.32
N ARG A 712 28.27 -21.16 13.20
CA ARG A 712 29.73 -21.09 13.04
C ARG A 712 30.11 -20.50 11.68
N ILE A 713 29.89 -19.20 11.52
CA ILE A 713 30.16 -18.46 10.27
C ILE A 713 30.89 -17.15 10.51
N SER A 714 31.81 -16.84 9.61
CA SER A 714 32.32 -15.48 9.38
C SER A 714 31.68 -14.98 8.08
N PRO A 715 30.76 -13.99 8.12
CA PRO A 715 30.10 -13.48 6.92
C PRO A 715 31.05 -12.64 6.07
N ALA A 716 30.98 -12.80 4.74
CA ALA A 716 31.69 -11.96 3.77
C ALA A 716 30.78 -10.86 3.18
N SER A 717 29.46 -11.08 3.14
CA SER A 717 28.48 -10.09 2.73
C SER A 717 27.17 -10.22 3.54
N CYS A 718 26.39 -9.15 3.60
CA CYS A 718 25.11 -9.11 4.30
C CYS A 718 24.10 -8.23 3.56
N ILE A 719 22.88 -8.74 3.36
CA ILE A 719 21.73 -8.04 2.78
C ILE A 719 20.59 -8.06 3.80
N VAL A 720 19.89 -6.93 3.96
CA VAL A 720 18.81 -6.78 4.96
C VAL A 720 17.54 -6.27 4.28
N TRP A 721 16.49 -7.09 4.32
CA TRP A 721 15.13 -6.72 3.94
C TRP A 721 14.32 -6.40 5.20
N ARG A 722 13.83 -5.16 5.27
CA ARG A 722 13.02 -4.67 6.39
C ARG A 722 11.64 -4.28 5.84
N ASP A 723 10.62 -5.01 6.27
CA ASP A 723 9.21 -4.65 6.03
C ASP A 723 8.79 -3.53 7.00
N GLY A 724 7.57 -2.99 6.88
CA GLY A 724 6.92 -2.15 7.91
C GLY A 724 7.43 -0.72 8.07
N VAL A 725 8.51 -0.31 7.39
CA VAL A 725 9.11 1.03 7.54
C VAL A 725 8.54 2.03 6.52
N GLY A 726 7.81 3.03 7.03
CA GLY A 726 7.29 4.14 6.22
C GLY A 726 8.37 5.17 5.85
N ASP A 727 8.15 5.87 4.74
CA ASP A 727 9.20 6.66 4.05
C ASP A 727 9.84 7.74 4.95
N ALA A 728 9.02 8.45 5.72
CA ALA A 728 9.46 9.46 6.69
C ALA A 728 10.29 8.91 7.87
N GLN A 729 10.48 7.59 7.95
CA GLN A 729 11.19 6.87 9.01
C GLN A 729 12.44 6.14 8.49
N ILE A 730 12.68 6.10 7.17
CA ILE A 730 13.84 5.40 6.57
C ILE A 730 15.15 5.89 7.19
N ASN A 731 15.37 7.20 7.28
CA ASN A 731 16.64 7.76 7.75
C ASN A 731 16.93 7.46 9.23
N SER A 732 15.91 7.37 10.09
CA SER A 732 16.12 6.97 11.50
C SER A 732 16.39 5.47 11.63
N VAL A 733 15.69 4.63 10.86
CA VAL A 733 15.94 3.18 10.77
C VAL A 733 17.33 2.87 10.24
N VAL A 734 17.77 3.52 9.16
CA VAL A 734 19.12 3.35 8.60
C VAL A 734 20.19 3.79 9.60
N THR A 735 19.92 4.85 10.38
CA THR A 735 20.86 5.34 11.41
C THR A 735 21.01 4.35 12.57
N ASP A 736 19.90 3.79 13.07
CA ASP A 736 19.90 2.81 14.17
C ASP A 736 20.32 1.41 13.71
N GLU A 737 19.52 0.80 12.84
CA GLU A 737 19.58 -0.65 12.57
C GLU A 737 20.84 -1.01 11.76
N ILE A 738 21.22 -0.22 10.75
CA ILE A 738 22.41 -0.51 9.92
C ILE A 738 23.72 -0.23 10.67
N GLY A 739 23.75 0.71 11.62
CA GLY A 739 24.90 0.91 12.51
C GLY A 739 25.20 -0.36 13.32
N HIS A 740 24.14 -0.93 13.91
CA HIS A 740 24.20 -2.16 14.69
C HIS A 740 24.52 -3.41 13.84
N VAL A 741 24.00 -3.53 12.61
CA VAL A 741 24.41 -4.60 11.67
C VAL A 741 25.91 -4.53 11.38
N ARG A 742 26.44 -3.33 11.09
CA ARG A 742 27.89 -3.13 10.85
C ARG A 742 28.73 -3.48 12.08
N GLN A 743 28.23 -3.22 13.29
CA GLN A 743 28.90 -3.63 14.53
C GLN A 743 28.95 -5.16 14.68
N ALA A 744 27.83 -5.86 14.44
CA ALA A 744 27.78 -7.33 14.52
C ALA A 744 28.69 -8.01 13.49
N LEU A 745 28.78 -7.47 12.27
CA LEU A 745 29.71 -7.94 11.22
C LEU A 745 31.19 -7.67 11.56
N ARG A 746 31.50 -6.60 12.32
CA ARG A 746 32.86 -6.26 12.77
C ARG A 746 33.29 -7.01 14.03
N GLY A 747 32.35 -7.64 14.75
CA GLY A 747 32.62 -8.36 15.98
C GLY A 747 33.46 -9.62 15.74
N LYS A 748 34.79 -9.50 15.88
CA LYS A 748 35.72 -10.64 15.86
C LYS A 748 35.30 -11.70 16.88
N GLN A 749 34.60 -12.74 16.45
CA GLN A 749 34.41 -13.94 17.26
C GLN A 749 35.71 -14.75 17.25
N GLY A 750 36.17 -15.17 18.42
CA GLY A 750 37.47 -15.82 18.63
C GLY A 750 37.58 -17.26 18.12
N TYR A 751 37.01 -17.55 16.95
CA TYR A 751 37.09 -18.85 16.29
C TYR A 751 38.07 -18.78 15.11
N SER A 752 39.36 -18.92 15.40
CA SER A 752 40.34 -19.18 14.34
C SER A 752 40.25 -20.66 13.96
N PRO A 753 39.85 -21.03 12.73
CA PRO A 753 40.45 -22.20 12.12
C PRO A 753 41.97 -21.93 11.99
N GLU A 754 42.78 -22.97 12.07
CA GLU A 754 44.23 -22.83 11.99
C GLU A 754 44.63 -22.27 10.61
N GLY A 755 45.34 -21.13 10.59
CA GLY A 755 45.77 -20.46 9.34
C GLY A 755 44.87 -19.33 8.81
N ALA A 756 43.90 -18.83 9.56
CA ALA A 756 43.04 -17.71 9.11
C ALA A 756 43.80 -16.38 8.94
N VAL A 757 44.11 -16.00 7.69
CA VAL A 757 44.64 -14.67 7.32
C VAL A 757 43.61 -13.57 7.64
N SER A 758 44.08 -12.36 7.96
CA SER A 758 43.24 -11.19 8.20
C SER A 758 42.33 -10.89 7.01
N LEU A 759 41.01 -10.99 7.20
CA LEU A 759 40.03 -10.58 6.20
C LEU A 759 40.20 -9.08 5.88
N PRO A 760 40.09 -8.67 4.60
CA PRO A 760 40.02 -7.27 4.23
C PRO A 760 38.73 -6.62 4.80
N PRO A 761 38.67 -5.28 4.90
CA PRO A 761 37.43 -4.59 5.23
C PRO A 761 36.30 -4.99 4.26
N ILE A 762 35.06 -5.08 4.76
CA ILE A 762 33.89 -5.27 3.91
C ILE A 762 33.66 -3.95 3.13
N GLU A 763 34.19 -3.88 1.91
CA GLU A 763 34.16 -2.67 1.05
C GLU A 763 32.75 -2.30 0.57
N HIS A 764 31.79 -3.22 0.70
CA HIS A 764 30.40 -2.99 0.34
C HIS A 764 29.55 -2.83 1.60
N ALA A 765 29.04 -1.61 1.81
CA ALA A 765 28.11 -1.36 2.90
C ALA A 765 26.87 -2.27 2.77
N PRO A 766 26.35 -2.84 3.88
CA PRO A 766 25.10 -3.60 3.84
C PRO A 766 23.99 -2.69 3.31
N LYS A 767 23.30 -3.16 2.26
CA LYS A 767 22.14 -2.50 1.69
C LYS A 767 20.92 -2.80 2.55
N LEU A 768 20.17 -1.75 2.88
CA LEU A 768 18.78 -1.88 3.31
C LEU A 768 17.92 -1.86 2.05
N GLU A 769 17.20 -2.94 1.79
CA GLU A 769 16.14 -2.96 0.78
C GLU A 769 14.80 -2.87 1.52
N GLN A 770 13.98 -1.88 1.20
CA GLN A 770 12.59 -1.84 1.69
C GLN A 770 11.89 -3.11 1.20
N GLY A 771 11.21 -3.81 2.10
CA GLY A 771 10.24 -4.84 1.76
C GLY A 771 9.05 -4.20 1.05
N GLY A 772 9.20 -3.92 -0.24
CA GLY A 772 8.18 -3.19 -1.00
C GLY A 772 6.87 -3.97 -1.04
N THR A 773 5.81 -3.42 -0.44
CA THR A 773 4.43 -3.89 -0.65
C THR A 773 3.95 -3.48 -2.05
N GLY A 774 4.68 -3.92 -3.08
CA GLY A 774 4.41 -3.66 -4.48
C GLY A 774 3.03 -4.16 -4.83
N ARG A 775 2.10 -3.23 -5.10
CA ARG A 775 0.77 -3.58 -5.56
C ARG A 775 0.91 -4.28 -6.91
N GLN A 776 0.61 -5.58 -6.93
CA GLN A 776 0.42 -6.32 -8.17
C GLN A 776 -0.82 -5.78 -8.89
N GLU A 777 -0.61 -4.73 -9.68
CA GLU A 777 -1.28 -4.66 -10.97
C GLU A 777 -0.93 -5.93 -11.75
N GLN A 778 -1.89 -6.49 -12.50
CA GLN A 778 -1.68 -7.75 -13.23
C GLN A 778 -0.91 -7.54 -14.54
N GLN A 779 0.31 -7.01 -14.41
CA GLN A 779 1.38 -7.25 -15.37
C GLN A 779 2.02 -8.62 -15.05
N ALA A 780 2.80 -9.17 -15.99
CA ALA A 780 3.59 -10.38 -15.71
C ALA A 780 4.61 -10.09 -14.57
N PRO A 781 5.01 -11.08 -13.76
CA PRO A 781 5.90 -10.88 -12.60
C PRO A 781 7.38 -10.69 -13.02
N LYS A 782 7.64 -9.74 -13.92
CA LYS A 782 8.88 -9.61 -14.70
C LYS A 782 9.25 -8.17 -15.08
N THR A 783 8.40 -7.18 -14.80
CA THR A 783 8.58 -5.78 -15.24
C THR A 783 9.04 -4.88 -14.09
N GLU A 784 10.24 -4.29 -14.23
CA GLU A 784 10.73 -3.22 -13.35
C GLU A 784 10.93 -1.91 -14.15
N PRO A 785 10.49 -0.75 -13.63
CA PRO A 785 10.71 0.54 -14.28
C PRO A 785 12.15 1.02 -14.07
N GLU A 786 12.82 1.46 -15.13
CA GLU A 786 14.20 1.91 -15.06
C GLU A 786 14.32 3.27 -14.34
N GLN A 787 14.88 3.24 -13.11
CA GLN A 787 15.37 4.35 -12.27
C GLN A 787 14.46 5.57 -11.99
N ALA A 788 13.21 5.58 -12.46
CA ALA A 788 12.35 6.78 -12.42
C ALA A 788 11.81 7.19 -11.03
N THR A 789 11.95 6.35 -9.98
CA THR A 789 11.19 6.50 -8.71
C THR A 789 12.02 6.39 -7.43
N LEU A 790 13.36 6.47 -7.50
CA LEU A 790 14.23 6.42 -6.32
C LEU A 790 14.90 7.77 -6.03
N ASN A 791 14.44 8.44 -4.96
CA ASN A 791 15.12 9.62 -4.42
C ASN A 791 16.39 9.22 -3.66
N THR A 792 17.52 9.21 -4.35
CA THR A 792 18.86 9.14 -3.73
C THR A 792 19.67 10.39 -4.06
N GLU A 793 20.00 11.19 -3.05
CA GLU A 793 20.96 12.30 -3.23
C GLU A 793 22.37 11.77 -3.55
N PRO A 794 23.13 12.44 -4.44
CA PRO A 794 24.48 12.02 -4.76
C PRO A 794 25.46 12.38 -3.64
N ALA A 795 25.93 11.37 -2.90
CA ALA A 795 26.98 11.55 -1.89
C ALA A 795 28.28 12.09 -2.54
N THR A 796 28.65 13.31 -2.20
CA THR A 796 29.78 14.04 -2.81
C THR A 796 31.13 13.58 -2.27
N LEU A 797 31.63 12.46 -2.79
CA LEU A 797 33.00 12.00 -2.58
C LEU A 797 34.01 12.99 -3.20
N LYS A 798 34.54 13.89 -2.38
CA LYS A 798 35.75 14.65 -2.71
C LYS A 798 36.90 13.68 -2.94
N ARG A 799 37.41 13.61 -4.18
CA ARG A 799 38.70 12.99 -4.47
C ARG A 799 39.80 14.04 -4.28
N GLU A 800 40.68 13.81 -3.31
CA GLU A 800 41.96 14.51 -3.27
C GLU A 800 42.91 13.90 -4.32
N PRO A 801 43.84 14.67 -4.92
CA PRO A 801 44.78 14.14 -5.90
C PRO A 801 45.92 13.42 -5.17
N GLN A 802 46.06 12.10 -5.39
CA GLN A 802 47.27 11.39 -5.00
C GLN A 802 48.38 11.58 -6.06
N GLU A 803 49.61 11.73 -5.59
CA GLU A 803 50.78 11.98 -6.43
C GLU A 803 51.16 10.75 -7.27
N ALA A 804 51.70 10.98 -8.47
CA ALA A 804 52.14 9.91 -9.37
C ALA A 804 53.56 9.41 -9.00
N PRO A 805 53.77 8.09 -8.80
CA PRO A 805 55.11 7.53 -8.66
C PRO A 805 55.88 7.57 -10.00
N LYS A 806 57.21 7.59 -9.90
CA LYS A 806 58.12 7.86 -11.03
C LYS A 806 58.30 6.66 -11.98
N GLN A 807 58.79 6.99 -13.17
CA GLN A 807 59.10 6.06 -14.26
C GLN A 807 60.15 5.00 -13.88
N VAL A 808 60.04 3.82 -14.50
CA VAL A 808 61.18 2.96 -14.85
C VAL A 808 61.02 2.59 -16.32
N GLU A 809 62.08 2.77 -17.11
CA GLU A 809 62.10 2.43 -18.54
C GLU A 809 62.43 0.95 -18.74
N THR A 810 62.06 0.36 -19.89
CA THR A 810 63.04 -0.05 -20.92
C THR A 810 62.42 -0.72 -22.16
N SER A 811 63.14 -0.57 -23.27
CA SER A 811 63.09 -1.38 -24.50
C SER A 811 61.84 -1.27 -25.42
N ALA A 812 62.14 -0.87 -26.66
CA ALA A 812 61.36 -1.15 -27.87
C ALA A 812 62.35 -1.59 -28.97
N PRO A 813 61.89 -2.23 -30.05
CA PRO A 813 62.03 -1.51 -31.33
C PRO A 813 60.93 -1.79 -32.39
N LYS A 814 60.55 -0.71 -33.11
CA LYS A 814 60.52 -0.53 -34.59
C LYS A 814 59.93 -1.68 -35.47
N ALA A 815 59.16 -1.45 -36.56
CA ALA A 815 59.05 -0.26 -37.41
C ALA A 815 57.95 -0.34 -38.50
N LYS A 816 57.60 0.83 -39.10
CA LYS A 816 57.21 1.06 -40.53
C LYS A 816 55.84 0.51 -41.05
N ARG A 817 55.19 1.04 -42.13
CA ARG A 817 55.13 2.40 -42.77
C ARG A 817 54.10 2.46 -43.94
N LYS A 818 53.44 3.62 -44.15
CA LYS A 818 52.97 4.23 -45.45
C LYS A 818 51.56 3.92 -46.06
N ARG A 819 51.15 4.79 -47.01
CA ARG A 819 49.81 4.99 -47.64
C ARG A 819 49.79 4.83 -49.20
N ARG A 820 48.64 4.45 -49.80
CA ARG A 820 48.10 4.75 -51.19
C ARG A 820 46.67 4.14 -51.26
N ARG A 821 45.59 4.62 -51.93
CA ARG A 821 45.18 5.80 -52.75
C ARG A 821 45.37 5.82 -54.29
N GLY A 822 44.27 5.60 -55.02
CA GLY A 822 43.94 5.87 -56.46
C GLY A 822 42.51 5.35 -56.75
N LYS A 823 41.55 6.14 -57.27
CA LYS A 823 41.17 6.45 -58.69
C LYS A 823 40.58 5.24 -59.47
N GLY A 824 39.53 5.37 -60.31
CA GLY A 824 38.77 6.55 -60.80
C GLY A 824 37.34 6.24 -61.32
N ASN A 825 36.77 7.11 -62.18
CA ASN A 825 35.36 7.10 -62.64
C ASN A 825 35.13 6.34 -63.96
N GLU A 826 33.87 5.96 -64.29
CA GLU A 826 33.11 6.39 -65.51
C GLU A 826 31.68 5.78 -65.60
N ALA A 827 30.88 6.21 -66.59
CA ALA A 827 29.49 5.83 -66.93
C ALA A 827 29.30 5.98 -68.48
N PRO A 828 28.26 5.44 -69.20
CA PRO A 828 26.81 5.62 -68.96
C PRO A 828 25.86 4.44 -69.42
N SER A 829 24.55 4.71 -69.52
CA SER A 829 23.44 3.86 -70.08
C SER A 829 23.35 3.96 -71.63
N PRO A 830 22.38 3.36 -72.42
CA PRO A 830 20.95 3.04 -72.14
C PRO A 830 20.33 1.75 -72.82
N ALA A 831 18.98 1.62 -72.80
CA ALA A 831 18.04 1.00 -73.81
C ALA A 831 16.96 0.00 -73.28
N SER A 832 15.85 -0.13 -74.03
CA SER A 832 14.57 -0.89 -73.79
C SER A 832 14.03 -1.42 -75.15
N PRO A 833 12.76 -1.88 -75.39
CA PRO A 833 11.54 -2.19 -74.59
C PRO A 833 11.08 -3.67 -74.83
N PRO A 834 9.83 -4.13 -75.19
CA PRO A 834 8.42 -3.69 -74.99
C PRO A 834 7.39 -4.80 -74.54
N ALA A 835 6.10 -4.41 -74.39
CA ALA A 835 4.81 -5.17 -74.55
C ALA A 835 4.52 -6.48 -73.76
N SER A 836 3.31 -6.80 -73.24
CA SER A 836 1.97 -6.14 -73.02
C SER A 836 1.15 -7.09 -72.07
N SER A 837 -0.19 -7.16 -71.84
CA SER A 837 -1.49 -6.46 -72.09
C SER A 837 -2.61 -7.24 -71.31
N SER A 838 -3.79 -6.75 -70.89
CA SER A 838 -4.33 -5.39 -70.63
C SER A 838 -5.81 -5.41 -70.10
N SER A 839 -6.12 -4.59 -69.08
CA SER A 839 -7.39 -3.84 -68.87
C SER A 839 -8.65 -4.40 -68.13
N PRO A 840 -9.54 -3.52 -67.56
CA PRO A 840 -10.63 -3.78 -66.58
C PRO A 840 -12.04 -3.39 -67.16
N PRO A 841 -13.14 -2.88 -66.48
CA PRO A 841 -13.40 -2.50 -65.06
C PRO A 841 -14.84 -2.67 -64.43
N SER A 842 -14.92 -2.36 -63.12
CA SER A 842 -16.01 -1.74 -62.28
C SER A 842 -17.53 -1.79 -62.62
N SER A 843 -18.38 -1.99 -61.58
CA SER A 843 -19.50 -1.08 -61.18
C SER A 843 -20.28 -1.56 -59.93
N SER A 844 -21.17 -0.74 -59.37
CA SER A 844 -22.13 -1.03 -58.28
C SER A 844 -23.53 -0.55 -58.65
N PRO A 845 -24.62 -1.13 -58.09
CA PRO A 845 -25.40 -0.37 -57.10
C PRO A 845 -26.14 -1.22 -56.01
N ALA A 846 -26.87 -0.55 -55.12
CA ALA A 846 -27.91 -1.07 -54.21
C ALA A 846 -29.31 -1.00 -54.91
N PRO A 847 -30.52 -1.20 -54.31
CA PRO A 847 -30.89 -1.25 -52.87
C PRO A 847 -32.00 -2.27 -52.42
N ALA A 848 -32.38 -2.22 -51.12
CA ALA A 848 -33.65 -2.65 -50.50
C ALA A 848 -34.02 -4.17 -50.56
N SER A 849 -34.92 -4.75 -49.74
CA SER A 849 -35.89 -4.22 -48.76
C SER A 849 -36.13 -5.17 -47.56
N SER A 850 -36.89 -4.70 -46.56
CA SER A 850 -37.50 -5.46 -45.44
C SER A 850 -38.83 -6.16 -45.86
N PRO A 851 -39.61 -6.93 -45.04
CA PRO A 851 -39.60 -7.00 -43.57
C PRO A 851 -39.95 -8.37 -42.86
N THR A 852 -40.12 -8.27 -41.53
CA THR A 852 -40.86 -9.06 -40.49
C THR A 852 -42.13 -9.88 -40.87
N PRO A 853 -42.81 -10.61 -39.94
CA PRO A 853 -42.43 -11.29 -38.67
C PRO A 853 -43.05 -12.72 -38.53
N VAL A 854 -43.07 -13.30 -37.30
CA VAL A 854 -44.17 -14.03 -36.59
C VAL A 854 -43.48 -14.88 -35.48
N ALA A 855 -43.66 -14.74 -34.15
CA ALA A 855 -44.78 -14.42 -33.24
C ALA A 855 -45.51 -15.67 -32.69
N SER A 856 -45.95 -15.59 -31.41
CA SER A 856 -46.72 -16.62 -30.65
C SER A 856 -45.95 -17.91 -30.26
N SER A 857 -46.23 -18.61 -29.15
CA SER A 857 -47.08 -18.27 -27.98
C SER A 857 -46.81 -19.15 -26.73
N SER A 858 -47.14 -18.57 -25.57
CA SER A 858 -47.83 -19.17 -24.40
C SER A 858 -47.26 -20.34 -23.57
N SER A 859 -47.62 -20.25 -22.27
CA SER A 859 -48.00 -21.34 -21.33
C SER A 859 -46.94 -22.30 -20.77
N SER A 860 -47.10 -22.84 -19.55
CA SER A 860 -47.82 -22.40 -18.33
C SER A 860 -47.50 -23.35 -17.16
N SER A 861 -47.74 -22.92 -15.90
CA SER A 861 -47.70 -23.75 -14.66
C SER A 861 -46.34 -24.41 -14.30
N SER A 862 -46.06 -24.89 -13.08
CA SER A 862 -46.72 -24.82 -11.75
C SER A 862 -45.58 -24.83 -10.70
N SER A 863 -45.45 -23.85 -9.80
CA SER A 863 -46.06 -23.76 -8.46
C SER A 863 -45.79 -24.95 -7.51
N SER A 864 -45.18 -24.64 -6.34
CA SER A 864 -45.20 -25.38 -5.05
C SER A 864 -44.62 -26.81 -5.00
N SER A 865 -44.04 -27.31 -3.89
CA SER A 865 -43.57 -26.68 -2.64
C SER A 865 -42.69 -27.64 -1.82
N SER A 866 -42.08 -27.13 -0.74
CA SER A 866 -41.80 -27.85 0.53
C SER A 866 -41.02 -29.18 0.50
N SER A 867 -39.72 -29.10 0.75
CA SER A 867 -38.97 -29.96 1.70
C SER A 867 -37.76 -29.18 2.22
#